data_AF-A0AAE0PAS7-F1
#
_entry.id   AF-A0AAE0PAS7-F1
#
_cell.length_a   1.000
_cell.length_b   1.000
_cell.length_c   1.000
_cell.angle_alpha   90.00
_cell.angle_beta   90.00
_cell.angle_gamma   90.00
#
_symmetry.space_group_name_H-M   'P 1'
#
loop_
_entity.id
_entity.type
_entity.pdbx_description
1 polymer ?
#
loop_
_entity_poly.entity_id
_entity_poly.type
_entity_poly.pdbx_seq_one_letter_code
_entity_poly.pdbx_strand_id
1 'polypeptide(L)'
;MARSGKKSPAPPPAYTPAYAPPPAYEAVPTSVAVKTKDNKNKAVKVKDDYGSEGVQDNDPFLLPGSDFTLLAIITILSAIVRLFRIYQPDSVVFDEVHFGGFASKYIKGKFFMDVHPPLAKLMITLFGWLAGFDGSFDFKEIGKDYIEPGVPYVAMRMFPAICGILLAPTMFLTLKAAGCRSTTAFMGACLIIFENGLLTQARLILLDSPLMIGTALTALGFTAFTNQQELGPSKAFTPSWWFWLAITGLGLGITASIKWVGLFTIAWVGSLTLVQLWVVLGDYKHVSPRAFTKHFMARAFCLIVVPLTFYMAMFGIHFLCLTNPGDGDGFMSSEFQSTLNSKGMQDVPADVLLGSRVTIRHVNTQGGYLHSHPLMYPTGSKQQQITLYPHKDDNNIWLLENQTQPLGIDGQPINGTGAWNNLPELPYIKDGMILRLYHLPTHRRLHSHDVRPPVTEADWQNEVSAYGYEGFDGDANDFFRVEIVKKKSKSGVAQERLRTIDTKFKLVHIMTGCVLFSHRVKLPDWASEQQEVTCAKGGSLPNSLWYIESNDHPQLGADAEKVNYRNPGFFGKFWELQKVMWKTNAGLVESHAWDSRPEAWPILRRGINFWGRHHRQVYLMGNPVIWWSATAAVVIYVLFKGIAILRWQRSCNDYANPIFKRFDYEVGTSVLGWALHYFPFYLMQRQLFLHHYFPALYFAIIAFCQVFDFVTARISLVKDKVIFNRLGAVVFLALSVVVFWLFSPLAYGNPWTKAECKRVKLFTTWDFDCNTFMDSYDDYYYDVSNTTPASSQTQVSSTPQRPAVANAPPQAQKPIANQEQQVANQEPSPNPVGQRVISREEKVEYRDQDGNLLNEEQVEALKGKVEFKTKYETRTRVIDANGNEIQIGGSGAPKIIPKASLAVAPPHPDVQGADQETPNVPVAEEAVADAKKSVDGEKEAEEKIAKPASESNEATASEDIEMTEEAKAAQEKIQKIVERIQKVAGNVDDLKNNVADKAGDKVEQVQEKAEQVVDKAQEAAEPVKAKAEEAAEKVAEKIESATEQPKEKIESIVDNTKEQAAGKAEQVQEKVVEKAEQVQEKAQEAGEKAKEVVLEKADQVEKKAEEVGEKAHEKTEAKDEL
;
A
#
# COMPACT_ATOMS: atom_id res chain seq x y z
N MET A 1 97.52 15.74 14.19
CA MET A 1 97.44 14.82 13.03
C MET A 1 96.38 13.77 13.36
N ALA A 2 95.53 13.28 12.47
CA ALA A 2 95.10 13.76 11.14
C ALA A 2 93.81 12.98 10.76
N ARG A 3 92.88 13.41 9.91
CA ARG A 3 92.41 14.68 9.29
C ARG A 3 91.15 14.24 8.50
N SER A 4 90.01 14.93 8.40
CA SER A 4 89.43 16.18 8.93
C SER A 4 87.90 16.01 8.77
N GLY A 5 87.01 16.14 9.77
CA GLY A 5 86.82 17.26 10.71
C GLY A 5 86.07 18.40 9.99
N LYS A 6 84.89 18.91 10.38
CA LYS A 6 84.16 19.06 11.67
C LYS A 6 82.66 19.30 11.34
N LYS A 7 81.62 19.27 12.21
CA LYS A 7 81.36 18.90 13.63
C LYS A 7 79.82 18.72 13.77
N SER A 8 79.36 17.85 14.67
CA SER A 8 77.96 17.67 15.16
C SER A 8 77.41 18.93 15.89
N PRO A 9 76.13 19.04 16.38
CA PRO A 9 75.19 17.94 16.73
C PRO A 9 73.65 18.18 16.65
N ALA A 10 72.89 17.12 17.02
CA ALA A 10 71.61 17.12 17.77
C ALA A 10 70.30 17.63 17.08
N PRO A 11 69.11 17.11 17.49
CA PRO A 11 67.86 17.29 16.74
C PRO A 11 67.12 18.59 17.09
N PRO A 12 66.31 19.15 16.15
CA PRO A 12 65.49 20.34 16.42
C PRO A 12 64.22 19.98 17.21
N PRO A 13 63.92 20.69 18.32
CA PRO A 13 62.60 20.68 18.95
C PRO A 13 61.63 21.68 18.29
N ALA A 14 60.37 21.60 18.71
CA ALA A 14 59.18 22.30 18.20
C ALA A 14 59.35 23.78 17.81
N TYR A 15 58.76 24.16 16.67
CA TYR A 15 58.54 25.56 16.27
C TYR A 15 57.05 25.94 16.40
N THR A 16 56.78 26.92 17.27
CA THR A 16 55.55 27.73 17.23
C THR A 16 55.74 28.92 16.29
N PRO A 17 54.79 29.26 15.40
CA PRO A 17 54.77 30.54 14.70
C PRO A 17 54.04 31.60 15.53
N ALA A 18 54.74 32.69 15.85
CA ALA A 18 54.11 33.90 16.40
C ALA A 18 53.47 34.75 15.30
N TYR A 19 52.47 35.55 15.67
CA TYR A 19 51.68 36.40 14.79
C TYR A 19 52.46 37.62 14.26
N ALA A 20 52.34 37.92 12.96
CA ALA A 20 52.62 39.23 12.38
C ALA A 20 51.68 39.50 11.18
N PRO A 21 51.13 40.71 11.01
CA PRO A 21 50.05 40.97 10.05
C PRO A 21 50.55 41.27 8.61
N PRO A 22 49.77 40.96 7.57
CA PRO A 22 50.08 41.29 6.18
C PRO A 22 49.80 42.78 5.82
N PRO A 23 50.41 43.31 4.74
CA PRO A 23 50.46 44.74 4.46
C PRO A 23 49.20 45.31 3.77
N ALA A 24 49.04 46.64 3.86
CA ALA A 24 47.99 47.39 3.18
C ALA A 24 48.23 47.48 1.67
N TYR A 25 47.15 47.41 0.89
CA TYR A 25 47.15 47.68 -0.55
C TYR A 25 46.87 49.16 -0.84
N GLU A 26 47.71 49.77 -1.67
CA GLU A 26 47.55 51.15 -2.14
C GLU A 26 46.42 51.30 -3.17
N ALA A 27 45.79 52.47 -3.20
CA ALA A 27 44.74 52.81 -4.14
C ALA A 27 45.27 53.66 -5.31
N VAL A 28 44.83 53.36 -6.54
CA VAL A 28 45.04 54.21 -7.73
C VAL A 28 43.75 54.97 -8.05
N PRO A 29 43.77 56.32 -8.26
CA PRO A 29 42.55 57.13 -8.27
C PRO A 29 42.08 57.60 -9.67
N THR A 30 40.92 58.29 -9.66
CA THR A 30 40.33 59.16 -10.70
C THR A 30 39.66 58.51 -11.93
N SER A 31 38.66 59.12 -12.60
CA SER A 31 37.55 59.99 -12.14
C SER A 31 36.61 60.28 -13.33
N VAL A 32 35.29 60.17 -13.17
CA VAL A 32 34.31 60.99 -13.92
C VAL A 32 33.18 61.36 -12.98
N ALA A 33 33.03 62.65 -12.69
CA ALA A 33 31.98 63.16 -11.82
C ALA A 33 30.74 63.56 -12.63
N VAL A 34 29.58 63.01 -12.29
CA VAL A 34 28.27 63.61 -12.61
C VAL A 34 27.64 64.02 -11.30
N LYS A 35 27.41 65.33 -11.12
CA LYS A 35 26.81 65.89 -9.91
C LYS A 35 25.30 65.68 -9.90
N THR A 36 24.78 64.91 -8.95
CA THR A 36 23.41 65.06 -8.43
C THR A 36 23.43 65.02 -6.90
N LYS A 37 22.49 65.76 -6.29
CA LYS A 37 22.57 66.23 -4.91
C LYS A 37 22.30 65.16 -3.85
N ASP A 38 22.86 65.45 -2.67
CA ASP A 38 22.57 64.91 -1.34
C ASP A 38 21.31 64.06 -1.19
N ASN A 39 21.51 62.81 -0.74
CA ASN A 39 20.56 62.19 0.18
C ASN A 39 21.30 61.33 1.20
N LYS A 40 21.01 61.53 2.49
CA LYS A 40 21.75 60.89 3.60
C LYS A 40 21.42 59.39 3.65
N ASN A 41 22.32 58.55 3.15
CA ASN A 41 22.23 57.10 3.35
C ASN A 41 22.32 56.76 4.85
N LYS A 42 21.20 56.31 5.43
CA LYS A 42 21.24 55.52 6.67
C LYS A 42 21.95 54.21 6.34
N ALA A 43 23.16 54.02 6.86
CA ALA A 43 23.80 52.71 6.82
C ALA A 43 22.90 51.69 7.55
N VAL A 44 22.48 50.64 6.83
CA VAL A 44 21.70 49.55 7.42
C VAL A 44 22.60 48.80 8.38
N LYS A 45 22.27 48.81 9.68
CA LYS A 45 22.95 47.96 10.65
C LYS A 45 22.72 46.50 10.26
N VAL A 46 23.80 45.76 10.03
CA VAL A 46 23.77 44.30 10.01
C VAL A 46 23.29 43.84 11.39
N LYS A 47 22.30 42.94 11.43
CA LYS A 47 21.87 42.29 12.67
C LYS A 47 22.89 41.20 13.02
N ASP A 48 23.30 41.17 14.28
CA ASP A 48 24.14 40.12 14.86
C ASP A 48 23.21 39.11 15.56
N ASP A 49 22.44 38.37 14.76
CA ASP A 49 21.52 37.31 15.20
C ASP A 49 21.42 36.20 14.14
N TYR A 50 20.79 35.06 14.49
CA TYR A 50 20.61 33.92 13.57
C TYR A 50 19.55 34.15 12.47
N GLY A 51 19.14 35.40 12.22
CA GLY A 51 18.25 35.76 11.12
C GLY A 51 18.95 35.63 9.76
N SER A 52 18.28 35.03 8.79
CA SER A 52 18.85 34.79 7.48
C SER A 52 18.85 36.05 6.62
N GLU A 53 19.99 36.35 5.98
CA GLU A 53 20.15 37.52 5.13
C GLU A 53 19.18 37.53 3.93
N GLY A 54 18.64 38.72 3.61
CA GLY A 54 17.79 38.94 2.45
C GLY A 54 16.32 38.51 2.62
N VAL A 55 15.91 38.04 3.81
CA VAL A 55 14.51 37.70 4.09
C VAL A 55 13.68 38.94 4.43
N GLN A 56 12.44 38.94 3.94
CA GLN A 56 11.42 39.94 4.25
C GLN A 56 10.25 39.25 4.96
N ASP A 57 9.50 40.01 5.76
CA ASP A 57 8.32 39.52 6.47
C ASP A 57 7.15 39.39 5.48
N ASN A 58 6.97 38.18 4.97
CA ASN A 58 5.98 37.82 3.95
C ASN A 58 4.86 36.95 4.55
N ASP A 59 4.59 37.09 5.85
CA ASP A 59 3.48 36.39 6.51
C ASP A 59 2.16 36.65 5.74
N PRO A 60 1.42 35.62 5.30
CA PRO A 60 0.12 35.78 4.65
C PRO A 60 -0.88 36.68 5.42
N PHE A 61 -0.72 36.84 6.73
CA PHE A 61 -1.53 37.76 7.54
C PHE A 61 -1.20 39.25 7.34
N LEU A 62 -0.06 39.59 6.72
CA LEU A 62 0.41 40.97 6.49
C LEU A 62 0.20 41.44 5.04
N LEU A 63 -0.55 40.68 4.23
CA LEU A 63 -0.78 41.00 2.83
C LEU A 63 -1.58 42.31 2.65
N PRO A 64 -1.27 43.11 1.62
CA PRO A 64 -2.02 44.33 1.32
C PRO A 64 -3.44 43.97 0.82
N GLY A 65 -4.40 44.89 1.00
CA GLY A 65 -5.78 44.69 0.56
C GLY A 65 -5.93 44.31 -0.92
N SER A 66 -5.03 44.78 -1.79
CA SER A 66 -4.97 44.40 -3.21
C SER A 66 -4.71 42.91 -3.44
N ASP A 67 -3.89 42.28 -2.60
CA ASP A 67 -3.59 40.84 -2.72
C ASP A 67 -4.79 40.00 -2.23
N PHE A 68 -5.57 40.48 -1.25
CA PHE A 68 -6.85 39.87 -0.89
C PHE A 68 -7.91 40.01 -2.01
N THR A 69 -7.93 41.14 -2.73
CA THR A 69 -8.77 41.27 -3.94
C THR A 69 -8.37 40.26 -5.02
N LEU A 70 -7.07 40.07 -5.26
CA LEU A 70 -6.58 39.04 -6.18
C LEU A 70 -6.94 37.63 -5.73
N LEU A 71 -6.83 37.34 -4.42
CA LEU A 71 -7.22 36.05 -3.84
C LEU A 71 -8.71 35.73 -4.07
N ALA A 72 -9.59 36.72 -3.91
CA ALA A 72 -11.02 36.59 -4.21
C ALA A 72 -11.28 36.33 -5.69
N ILE A 73 -10.61 37.07 -6.60
CA ILE A 73 -10.71 36.87 -8.06
C ILE A 73 -10.24 35.46 -8.45
N ILE A 74 -9.09 35.00 -7.92
CA ILE A 74 -8.55 33.65 -8.12
C ILE A 74 -9.56 32.60 -7.67
N THR A 75 -10.17 32.78 -6.49
CA THR A 75 -11.13 31.82 -5.91
C THR A 75 -12.40 31.75 -6.77
N ILE A 76 -12.94 32.88 -7.22
CA ILE A 76 -14.11 32.94 -8.12
C ILE A 76 -13.80 32.30 -9.48
N LEU A 77 -12.66 32.64 -10.08
CA LEU A 77 -12.22 32.06 -11.36
C LEU A 77 -12.02 30.54 -11.25
N SER A 78 -11.41 30.08 -10.16
CA SER A 78 -11.24 28.65 -9.90
C SER A 78 -12.57 27.95 -9.66
N ALA A 79 -13.55 28.60 -9.01
CA ALA A 79 -14.89 28.06 -8.84
C ALA A 79 -15.62 27.92 -10.18
N ILE A 80 -15.57 28.95 -11.04
CA ILE A 80 -16.15 28.90 -12.40
C ILE A 80 -15.56 27.72 -13.18
N VAL A 81 -14.24 27.58 -13.20
CA VAL A 81 -13.55 26.51 -13.95
C VAL A 81 -13.82 25.13 -13.36
N ARG A 82 -13.67 24.93 -12.05
CA ARG A 82 -13.82 23.59 -11.43
C ARG A 82 -15.28 23.13 -11.34
N LEU A 83 -16.26 24.04 -11.25
CA LEU A 83 -17.70 23.68 -11.17
C LEU A 83 -18.40 23.66 -12.53
N PHE A 84 -17.74 24.09 -13.62
CA PHE A 84 -18.35 24.06 -14.95
C PHE A 84 -18.80 22.65 -15.31
N ARG A 85 -20.12 22.51 -15.52
CA ARG A 85 -20.81 21.24 -15.80
C ARG A 85 -20.37 20.09 -14.90
N ILE A 86 -20.30 20.29 -13.58
CA ILE A 86 -19.89 19.22 -12.63
C ILE A 86 -20.82 17.98 -12.66
N TYR A 87 -22.06 18.15 -13.11
CA TYR A 87 -23.01 17.06 -13.38
C TYR A 87 -22.64 16.19 -14.61
N GLN A 88 -21.67 16.60 -15.43
CA GLN A 88 -21.27 15.85 -16.64
C GLN A 88 -19.89 15.19 -16.40
N PRO A 89 -19.70 13.89 -16.69
CA PRO A 89 -20.70 12.93 -17.18
C PRO A 89 -21.69 12.50 -16.09
N ASP A 90 -22.90 12.15 -16.50
CA ASP A 90 -24.03 11.67 -15.68
C ASP A 90 -23.90 10.20 -15.24
N SER A 91 -22.75 9.58 -15.51
CA SER A 91 -22.47 8.17 -15.28
C SER A 91 -21.12 7.96 -14.58
N VAL A 92 -20.94 6.76 -14.02
CA VAL A 92 -19.74 6.34 -13.27
C VAL A 92 -18.48 6.45 -14.14
N VAL A 93 -17.43 7.07 -13.60
CA VAL A 93 -16.12 7.25 -14.25
C VAL A 93 -15.07 6.31 -13.64
N PHE A 94 -13.94 6.10 -14.31
CA PHE A 94 -12.75 5.45 -13.77
C PHE A 94 -12.45 5.92 -12.33
N ASP A 95 -12.11 4.97 -11.46
CA ASP A 95 -11.92 5.10 -10.01
C ASP A 95 -13.13 5.61 -9.19
N GLU A 96 -14.16 6.25 -9.77
CA GLU A 96 -15.44 6.45 -9.07
C GLU A 96 -16.09 5.10 -8.69
N VAL A 97 -15.82 4.04 -9.48
CA VAL A 97 -16.17 2.65 -9.16
C VAL A 97 -15.70 2.23 -7.76
N HIS A 98 -14.49 2.62 -7.40
CA HIS A 98 -13.87 2.30 -6.11
C HIS A 98 -14.38 3.24 -5.01
N PHE A 99 -14.23 4.56 -5.18
CA PHE A 99 -14.50 5.52 -4.11
C PHE A 99 -15.99 5.75 -3.84
N GLY A 100 -16.83 5.67 -4.87
CA GLY A 100 -18.28 5.61 -4.70
C GLY A 100 -18.72 4.31 -4.02
N GLY A 101 -18.16 3.18 -4.44
CA GLY A 101 -18.39 1.87 -3.79
C GLY A 101 -18.03 1.89 -2.30
N PHE A 102 -16.89 2.48 -1.93
CA PHE A 102 -16.51 2.66 -0.52
C PHE A 102 -17.47 3.58 0.24
N ALA A 103 -18.02 4.62 -0.38
CA ALA A 103 -19.04 5.46 0.26
C ALA A 103 -20.34 4.68 0.55
N SER A 104 -20.80 3.84 -0.38
CA SER A 104 -21.91 2.91 -0.12
C SER A 104 -21.62 1.96 1.04
N LYS A 105 -20.37 1.47 1.17
CA LYS A 105 -19.95 0.60 2.28
C LYS A 105 -19.94 1.31 3.62
N TYR A 106 -19.44 2.56 3.70
CA TYR A 106 -19.52 3.36 4.92
C TYR A 106 -20.95 3.66 5.37
N ILE A 107 -21.86 4.01 4.46
CA ILE A 107 -23.28 4.29 4.80
C ILE A 107 -23.98 3.03 5.33
N LYS A 108 -23.69 1.87 4.72
CA LYS A 108 -24.17 0.56 5.19
C LYS A 108 -23.40 0.02 6.42
N GLY A 109 -22.41 0.76 6.92
CA GLY A 109 -21.51 0.35 7.99
C GLY A 109 -20.70 -0.92 7.71
N LYS A 110 -20.62 -1.37 6.46
CA LYS A 110 -19.98 -2.64 6.07
C LYS A 110 -18.47 -2.49 5.97
N PHE A 111 -17.74 -3.27 6.76
CA PHE A 111 -16.29 -3.29 6.76
C PHE A 111 -15.73 -3.63 5.38
N PHE A 112 -14.64 -2.95 5.04
CA PHE A 112 -13.91 -3.16 3.80
C PHE A 112 -12.43 -2.85 4.02
N MET A 113 -11.58 -3.47 3.21
CA MET A 113 -10.15 -3.21 3.18
C MET A 113 -9.81 -2.45 1.89
N ASP A 114 -8.99 -1.43 2.01
CA ASP A 114 -8.48 -0.61 0.91
C ASP A 114 -7.03 -0.21 1.23
N VAL A 115 -6.20 -0.03 0.20
CA VAL A 115 -4.77 0.34 0.35
C VAL A 115 -4.57 1.80 0.75
N HIS A 116 -5.61 2.63 0.71
CA HIS A 116 -5.51 4.05 1.07
C HIS A 116 -6.09 4.33 2.47
N PRO A 117 -5.47 5.24 3.24
CA PRO A 117 -6.05 5.77 4.48
C PRO A 117 -7.45 6.41 4.30
N PRO A 118 -8.24 6.56 5.38
CA PRO A 118 -9.69 6.70 5.26
C PRO A 118 -10.22 8.13 5.01
N LEU A 119 -9.46 9.20 5.26
CA LEU A 119 -10.01 10.56 5.36
C LEU A 119 -10.77 11.01 4.11
N ALA A 120 -10.16 10.92 2.91
CA ALA A 120 -10.83 11.36 1.69
C ALA A 120 -12.12 10.58 1.41
N LYS A 121 -12.12 9.27 1.70
CA LYS A 121 -13.30 8.41 1.53
C LYS A 121 -14.41 8.79 2.52
N LEU A 122 -14.07 9.00 3.80
CA LEU A 122 -15.00 9.49 4.82
C LEU A 122 -15.62 10.85 4.43
N MET A 123 -14.82 11.78 3.88
CA MET A 123 -15.32 13.09 3.44
C MET A 123 -16.22 13.00 2.20
N ILE A 124 -15.89 12.15 1.23
CA ILE A 124 -16.77 11.84 0.09
C ILE A 124 -18.10 11.23 0.59
N THR A 125 -18.03 10.29 1.54
CA THR A 125 -19.22 9.71 2.17
C THR A 125 -20.05 10.77 2.88
N LEU A 126 -19.43 11.67 3.65
CA LEU A 126 -20.12 12.74 4.36
C LEU A 126 -20.91 13.64 3.39
N PHE A 127 -20.33 14.02 2.25
CA PHE A 127 -21.02 14.82 1.24
C PHE A 127 -22.17 14.06 0.55
N GLY A 128 -22.00 12.76 0.28
CA GLY A 128 -23.10 11.92 -0.22
C GLY A 128 -24.24 11.79 0.79
N TRP A 129 -23.92 11.50 2.05
CA TRP A 129 -24.88 11.32 3.15
C TRP A 129 -25.65 12.61 3.45
N LEU A 130 -24.97 13.77 3.52
CA LEU A 130 -25.61 15.08 3.68
C LEU A 130 -26.55 15.43 2.50
N ALA A 131 -26.33 14.85 1.33
CA ALA A 131 -27.19 14.99 0.16
C ALA A 131 -28.23 13.86 0.01
N GLY A 132 -28.40 13.01 1.04
CA GLY A 132 -29.42 11.96 1.08
C GLY A 132 -29.03 10.63 0.44
N PHE A 133 -27.74 10.35 0.22
CA PHE A 133 -27.32 9.04 -0.28
C PHE A 133 -27.54 7.94 0.77
N ASP A 134 -28.23 6.87 0.38
CA ASP A 134 -28.56 5.71 1.22
C ASP A 134 -27.59 4.53 1.03
N GLY A 135 -26.63 4.66 0.11
CA GLY A 135 -25.68 3.61 -0.23
C GLY A 135 -26.27 2.45 -1.04
N SER A 136 -27.52 2.53 -1.52
CA SER A 136 -28.20 1.45 -2.26
C SER A 136 -27.46 1.08 -3.55
N PHE A 137 -27.10 2.08 -4.35
CA PHE A 137 -26.42 1.97 -5.65
C PHE A 137 -25.06 1.26 -5.55
N ASP A 138 -24.84 0.30 -6.45
CA ASP A 138 -23.56 -0.36 -6.66
C ASP A 138 -22.78 0.28 -7.83
N PHE A 139 -21.61 0.82 -7.52
CA PHE A 139 -20.71 1.49 -8.47
C PHE A 139 -19.85 0.48 -9.28
N LYS A 140 -20.36 -0.69 -9.65
CA LYS A 140 -19.53 -1.78 -10.21
C LYS A 140 -18.92 -1.50 -11.58
N GLU A 141 -19.58 -0.69 -12.40
CA GLU A 141 -19.28 -0.57 -13.83
C GLU A 141 -19.09 0.89 -14.26
N ILE A 142 -18.03 1.16 -15.03
CA ILE A 142 -17.81 2.46 -15.68
C ILE A 142 -18.90 2.65 -16.74
N GLY A 143 -19.52 3.84 -16.77
CA GLY A 143 -20.59 4.18 -17.69
C GLY A 143 -22.00 3.88 -17.19
N LYS A 144 -22.16 3.22 -16.04
CA LYS A 144 -23.46 3.02 -15.37
C LYS A 144 -24.09 4.36 -14.98
N ASP A 145 -25.39 4.52 -15.21
CA ASP A 145 -26.11 5.79 -15.01
C ASP A 145 -26.34 6.12 -13.53
N TYR A 146 -26.27 7.40 -13.18
CA TYR A 146 -26.59 7.92 -11.86
C TYR A 146 -28.01 8.53 -11.77
N ILE A 147 -28.64 8.88 -12.89
CA ILE A 147 -29.88 9.66 -12.94
C ILE A 147 -31.09 8.80 -12.55
N GLU A 148 -31.30 7.67 -13.22
CA GLU A 148 -32.43 6.77 -12.97
C GLU A 148 -32.45 6.25 -11.50
N PRO A 149 -31.32 5.87 -10.87
CA PRO A 149 -31.30 5.45 -9.47
C PRO A 149 -31.28 6.60 -8.44
N GLY A 150 -31.29 7.87 -8.88
CA GLY A 150 -31.36 9.03 -7.99
C GLY A 150 -30.11 9.29 -7.13
N VAL A 151 -28.91 8.88 -7.59
CA VAL A 151 -27.68 9.03 -6.81
C VAL A 151 -27.29 10.51 -6.70
N PRO A 152 -26.95 11.07 -5.53
CA PRO A 152 -26.50 12.46 -5.40
C PRO A 152 -25.00 12.63 -5.78
N TYR A 153 -24.59 12.06 -6.91
CA TYR A 153 -23.19 12.05 -7.38
C TYR A 153 -22.62 13.47 -7.54
N VAL A 154 -23.45 14.45 -7.89
CA VAL A 154 -23.06 15.87 -7.97
C VAL A 154 -22.55 16.37 -6.62
N ALA A 155 -23.25 16.07 -5.52
CA ALA A 155 -22.82 16.45 -4.18
C ALA A 155 -21.54 15.72 -3.75
N MET A 156 -21.39 14.45 -4.12
CA MET A 156 -20.15 13.70 -3.89
C MET A 156 -18.96 14.31 -4.64
N ARG A 157 -19.16 14.76 -5.90
CA ARG A 157 -18.17 15.49 -6.71
C ARG A 157 -17.88 16.90 -6.19
N MET A 158 -18.81 17.55 -5.49
CA MET A 158 -18.58 18.87 -4.89
C MET A 158 -17.41 18.86 -3.90
N PHE A 159 -17.16 17.78 -3.15
CA PHE A 159 -16.05 17.74 -2.19
C PHE A 159 -14.66 17.78 -2.88
N PRO A 160 -14.34 16.88 -3.83
CA PRO A 160 -13.13 17.00 -4.64
C PRO A 160 -13.05 18.32 -5.42
N ALA A 161 -14.18 18.87 -5.86
CA ALA A 161 -14.21 20.14 -6.57
C ALA A 161 -13.85 21.32 -5.66
N ILE A 162 -14.40 21.39 -4.44
CA ILE A 162 -14.06 22.39 -3.42
C ILE A 162 -12.57 22.29 -3.05
N CYS A 163 -12.04 21.08 -2.86
CA CYS A 163 -10.60 20.86 -2.65
C CYS A 163 -9.77 21.44 -3.81
N GLY A 164 -10.21 21.22 -5.05
CA GLY A 164 -9.58 21.75 -6.25
C GLY A 164 -9.71 23.28 -6.40
N ILE A 165 -10.80 23.88 -5.93
CA ILE A 165 -11.00 25.34 -5.89
C ILE A 165 -10.04 25.98 -4.89
N LEU A 166 -9.88 25.38 -3.71
CA LEU A 166 -8.97 25.87 -2.67
C LEU A 166 -7.48 25.72 -3.03
N LEU A 167 -7.14 24.86 -3.99
CA LEU A 167 -5.77 24.63 -4.44
C LEU A 167 -5.14 25.88 -5.08
N ALA A 168 -5.92 26.63 -5.86
CA ALA A 168 -5.46 27.85 -6.54
C ALA A 168 -5.13 29.04 -5.59
N PRO A 169 -6.01 29.46 -4.65
CA PRO A 169 -5.65 30.48 -3.66
C PRO A 169 -4.55 30.00 -2.72
N THR A 170 -4.46 28.70 -2.40
CA THR A 170 -3.35 28.16 -1.61
C THR A 170 -2.01 28.28 -2.35
N MET A 171 -1.96 28.05 -3.66
CA MET A 171 -0.79 28.32 -4.50
C MET A 171 -0.40 29.81 -4.49
N PHE A 172 -1.37 30.73 -4.62
CA PHE A 172 -1.11 32.18 -4.53
C PHE A 172 -0.44 32.53 -3.19
N LEU A 173 -1.03 32.10 -2.07
CA LEU A 173 -0.52 32.38 -0.74
C LEU A 173 0.86 31.75 -0.50
N THR A 174 1.11 30.55 -1.05
CA THR A 174 2.42 29.87 -0.94
C THR A 174 3.51 30.66 -1.67
N LEU A 175 3.23 31.10 -2.90
CA LEU A 175 4.16 31.93 -3.67
C LEU A 175 4.37 33.31 -3.04
N LYS A 176 3.33 33.89 -2.43
CA LYS A 176 3.46 35.13 -1.63
C LYS A 176 4.34 34.93 -0.39
N ALA A 177 4.15 33.86 0.37
CA ALA A 177 4.98 33.52 1.54
C ALA A 177 6.45 33.24 1.16
N ALA A 178 6.69 32.64 -0.02
CA ALA A 178 8.01 32.48 -0.62
C ALA A 178 8.64 33.80 -1.12
N GLY A 179 7.92 34.94 -1.05
CA GLY A 179 8.42 36.25 -1.46
C GLY A 179 8.34 36.55 -2.96
N CYS A 180 7.56 35.79 -3.74
CA CYS A 180 7.32 36.12 -5.15
C CYS A 180 6.43 37.37 -5.28
N ARG A 181 6.59 38.12 -6.38
CA ARG A 181 5.70 39.26 -6.68
C ARG A 181 4.26 38.81 -6.86
N SER A 182 3.29 39.67 -6.53
CA SER A 182 1.85 39.35 -6.68
C SER A 182 1.46 38.99 -8.12
N THR A 183 2.12 39.53 -9.14
CA THR A 183 1.95 39.12 -10.54
C THR A 183 2.39 37.67 -10.78
N THR A 184 3.55 37.27 -10.25
CA THR A 184 4.06 35.90 -10.36
C THR A 184 3.20 34.92 -9.55
N ALA A 185 2.76 35.31 -8.34
CA ALA A 185 1.85 34.52 -7.52
C ALA A 185 0.47 34.33 -8.18
N PHE A 186 -0.09 35.38 -8.79
CA PHE A 186 -1.32 35.31 -9.57
C PHE A 186 -1.17 34.39 -10.79
N MET A 187 -0.05 34.50 -11.52
CA MET A 187 0.26 33.58 -12.62
C MET A 187 0.25 32.14 -12.13
N GLY A 188 1.01 31.79 -11.08
CA GLY A 188 1.09 30.43 -10.55
C GLY A 188 -0.25 29.86 -10.09
N ALA A 189 -1.09 30.68 -9.45
CA ALA A 189 -2.46 30.29 -9.11
C ALA A 189 -3.32 30.02 -10.36
N CYS A 190 -3.20 30.85 -11.40
CA CYS A 190 -3.86 30.60 -12.67
C CYS A 190 -3.32 29.36 -13.41
N LEU A 191 -2.04 29.01 -13.27
CA LEU A 191 -1.52 27.75 -13.82
C LEU A 191 -2.22 26.54 -13.17
N ILE A 192 -2.50 26.59 -11.87
CA ILE A 192 -3.30 25.56 -11.18
C ILE A 192 -4.77 25.54 -11.64
N ILE A 193 -5.34 26.69 -12.01
CA ILE A 193 -6.71 26.76 -12.57
C ILE A 193 -6.76 26.14 -13.97
N PHE A 194 -5.81 26.50 -14.84
CA PHE A 194 -5.77 26.14 -16.26
C PHE A 194 -4.90 24.91 -16.55
N GLU A 195 -4.76 24.01 -15.57
CA GLU A 195 -4.08 22.72 -15.69
C GLU A 195 -5.12 21.59 -15.83
N ASN A 196 -5.19 21.00 -17.02
CA ASN A 196 -6.24 20.04 -17.41
C ASN A 196 -6.24 18.78 -16.54
N GLY A 197 -5.09 18.27 -16.10
CA GLY A 197 -5.02 17.07 -15.26
C GLY A 197 -5.59 17.32 -13.85
N LEU A 198 -5.25 18.48 -13.27
CA LEU A 198 -5.78 18.90 -11.96
C LEU A 198 -7.27 19.27 -12.02
N LEU A 199 -7.76 19.77 -13.16
CA LEU A 199 -9.19 19.95 -13.41
C LEU A 199 -9.93 18.61 -13.42
N THR A 200 -9.47 17.65 -14.23
CA THR A 200 -10.12 16.33 -14.38
C THR A 200 -10.22 15.61 -13.04
N GLN A 201 -9.13 15.58 -12.26
CA GLN A 201 -9.11 14.97 -10.92
C GLN A 201 -10.05 15.64 -9.92
N ALA A 202 -10.23 16.95 -10.00
CA ALA A 202 -11.06 17.68 -9.05
C ALA A 202 -12.56 17.58 -9.34
N ARG A 203 -12.98 17.19 -10.55
CA ARG A 203 -14.39 17.16 -10.94
C ARG A 203 -15.11 15.84 -10.66
N LEU A 204 -14.36 14.80 -10.29
CA LEU A 204 -14.83 13.43 -10.16
C LEU A 204 -14.75 12.95 -8.70
N ILE A 205 -15.40 11.84 -8.37
CA ILE A 205 -15.39 11.23 -7.02
C ILE A 205 -14.04 10.53 -6.78
N LEU A 206 -12.96 11.32 -6.65
CA LEU A 206 -11.57 10.85 -6.58
C LEU A 206 -10.83 11.45 -5.37
N LEU A 207 -9.84 10.72 -4.85
CA LEU A 207 -9.07 11.12 -3.66
C LEU A 207 -7.87 12.03 -3.93
N ASP A 208 -7.44 12.19 -5.19
CA ASP A 208 -6.23 12.95 -5.50
C ASP A 208 -6.43 14.47 -5.34
N SER A 209 -7.62 15.02 -5.62
CA SER A 209 -7.88 16.46 -5.36
C SER A 209 -7.83 16.80 -3.85
N PRO A 210 -8.45 16.01 -2.95
CA PRO A 210 -8.18 16.09 -1.50
C PRO A 210 -6.70 15.95 -1.12
N LEU A 211 -5.96 15.01 -1.71
CA LEU A 211 -4.52 14.85 -1.47
C LEU A 211 -3.72 16.11 -1.85
N MET A 212 -4.06 16.71 -2.99
CA MET A 212 -3.41 17.90 -3.52
C MET A 212 -3.63 19.11 -2.61
N ILE A 213 -4.86 19.34 -2.10
CA ILE A 213 -5.08 20.44 -1.16
C ILE A 213 -4.41 20.18 0.21
N GLY A 214 -4.36 18.95 0.70
CA GLY A 214 -3.59 18.60 1.91
C GLY A 214 -2.09 18.91 1.74
N THR A 215 -1.52 18.49 0.60
CA THR A 215 -0.12 18.77 0.23
C THR A 215 0.13 20.28 0.12
N ALA A 216 -0.77 21.02 -0.53
CA ALA A 216 -0.67 22.46 -0.71
C ALA A 216 -0.82 23.26 0.59
N LEU A 217 -1.75 22.89 1.47
CA LEU A 217 -1.90 23.51 2.80
C LEU A 217 -0.66 23.26 3.67
N THR A 218 -0.07 22.07 3.56
CA THR A 218 1.21 21.75 4.22
C THR A 218 2.35 22.60 3.65
N ALA A 219 2.43 22.75 2.32
CA ALA A 219 3.44 23.57 1.66
C ALA A 219 3.30 25.05 2.02
N LEU A 220 2.08 25.59 2.04
CA LEU A 220 1.77 26.94 2.53
C LEU A 220 2.22 27.11 3.98
N GLY A 221 1.77 26.22 4.87
CA GLY A 221 2.07 26.26 6.30
C GLY A 221 3.58 26.23 6.55
N PHE A 222 4.31 25.31 5.89
CA PHE A 222 5.74 25.18 6.07
C PHE A 222 6.53 26.34 5.45
N THR A 223 6.07 26.90 4.33
CA THR A 223 6.69 28.07 3.70
C THR A 223 6.52 29.33 4.56
N ALA A 224 5.31 29.58 5.06
CA ALA A 224 5.04 30.69 5.97
C ALA A 224 5.76 30.53 7.32
N PHE A 225 5.80 29.31 7.86
CA PHE A 225 6.63 28.96 9.02
C PHE A 225 8.12 29.24 8.77
N THR A 226 8.65 28.81 7.63
CA THR A 226 10.05 29.04 7.26
C THR A 226 10.35 30.53 7.13
N ASN A 227 9.45 31.31 6.53
CA ASN A 227 9.57 32.77 6.47
C ASN A 227 9.66 33.40 7.88
N GLN A 228 8.79 33.00 8.81
CA GLN A 228 8.85 33.50 10.20
C GLN A 228 10.07 32.98 10.98
N GLN A 229 10.56 31.77 10.69
CA GLN A 229 11.77 31.22 11.31
C GLN A 229 13.04 31.94 10.83
N GLU A 230 13.15 32.24 9.54
CA GLU A 230 14.33 32.91 8.96
C GLU A 230 14.44 34.40 9.38
N LEU A 231 13.39 35.01 9.93
CA LEU A 231 13.46 36.35 10.55
C LEU A 231 14.12 36.34 11.95
N GLY A 232 14.65 35.19 12.37
CA GLY A 232 15.49 35.04 13.55
C GLY A 232 14.74 35.18 14.88
N PRO A 233 15.44 35.55 15.98
CA PRO A 233 14.83 35.61 17.31
C PRO A 233 13.67 36.59 17.43
N SER A 234 13.58 37.58 16.52
CA SER A 234 12.52 38.59 16.53
C SER A 234 11.11 38.06 16.19
N LYS A 235 11.02 36.90 15.53
CA LYS A 235 9.75 36.24 15.15
C LYS A 235 9.62 34.80 15.67
N ALA A 236 10.72 34.15 16.07
CA ALA A 236 10.70 32.82 16.65
C ALA A 236 9.75 32.73 17.87
N PHE A 237 8.93 31.69 17.92
CA PHE A 237 7.94 31.43 18.99
C PHE A 237 6.85 32.50 19.20
N THR A 238 6.66 33.43 18.26
CA THR A 238 5.47 34.31 18.23
C THR A 238 4.19 33.51 17.91
N PRO A 239 2.99 34.08 18.12
CA PRO A 239 1.74 33.42 17.74
C PRO A 239 1.68 32.99 16.26
N SER A 240 2.13 33.84 15.32
CA SER A 240 2.24 33.47 13.89
C SER A 240 3.16 32.26 13.68
N TRP A 241 4.33 32.24 14.34
CA TRP A 241 5.30 31.15 14.22
C TRP A 241 4.69 29.82 14.70
N TRP A 242 3.98 29.83 15.83
CA TRP A 242 3.27 28.66 16.35
C TRP A 242 2.09 28.23 15.47
N PHE A 243 1.31 29.20 14.98
CA PHE A 243 0.18 28.93 14.09
C PHE A 243 0.65 28.22 12.82
N TRP A 244 1.63 28.76 12.10
CA TRP A 244 2.12 28.15 10.87
C TRP A 244 2.78 26.79 11.09
N LEU A 245 3.47 26.60 12.22
CA LEU A 245 4.03 25.29 12.60
C LEU A 245 2.94 24.26 12.91
N ALA A 246 1.89 24.64 13.65
CA ALA A 246 0.76 23.77 13.98
C ALA A 246 -0.08 23.41 12.75
N ILE A 247 -0.33 24.37 11.85
CA ILE A 247 -0.99 24.14 10.56
C ILE A 247 -0.16 23.21 9.67
N THR A 248 1.17 23.33 9.68
CA THR A 248 2.05 22.35 9.00
C THR A 248 1.83 20.94 9.56
N GLY A 249 1.84 20.80 10.89
CA GLY A 249 1.59 19.54 11.58
C GLY A 249 0.24 18.89 11.24
N LEU A 250 -0.83 19.68 11.27
CA LEU A 250 -2.17 19.24 10.88
C LEU A 250 -2.22 18.87 9.39
N GLY A 251 -1.59 19.65 8.52
CA GLY A 251 -1.49 19.39 7.08
C GLY A 251 -0.79 18.06 6.77
N LEU A 252 0.31 17.75 7.46
CA LEU A 252 0.98 16.44 7.36
C LEU A 252 0.05 15.30 7.77
N GLY A 253 -0.70 15.47 8.86
CA GLY A 253 -1.69 14.49 9.34
C GLY A 253 -2.80 14.26 8.32
N ILE A 254 -3.38 15.34 7.78
CA ILE A 254 -4.40 15.31 6.73
C ILE A 254 -3.87 14.58 5.49
N THR A 255 -2.69 14.95 5.00
CA THR A 255 -2.12 14.40 3.75
C THR A 255 -1.84 12.89 3.89
N ALA A 256 -1.22 12.48 5.00
CA ALA A 256 -1.00 11.06 5.30
C ALA A 256 -2.31 10.28 5.48
N SER A 257 -3.36 10.91 6.05
CA SER A 257 -4.69 10.31 6.25
C SER A 257 -5.51 10.15 4.97
N ILE A 258 -5.05 10.69 3.83
CA ILE A 258 -5.69 10.56 2.51
C ILE A 258 -5.01 9.48 1.67
N LYS A 259 -3.68 9.56 1.49
CA LYS A 259 -2.89 8.62 0.68
C LYS A 259 -1.49 8.54 1.29
N TRP A 260 -0.86 7.38 1.33
CA TRP A 260 0.53 7.24 1.83
C TRP A 260 1.58 8.00 0.99
N VAL A 261 1.22 8.54 -0.17
CA VAL A 261 2.04 9.55 -0.88
C VAL A 261 2.32 10.77 0.02
N GLY A 262 1.45 11.08 1.00
CA GLY A 262 1.70 12.09 2.03
C GLY A 262 2.90 11.81 2.94
N LEU A 263 3.42 10.59 2.99
CA LEU A 263 4.69 10.28 3.65
C LEU A 263 5.87 10.99 2.95
N PHE A 264 5.76 11.29 1.66
CA PHE A 264 6.75 12.10 0.94
C PHE A 264 6.69 13.58 1.34
N THR A 265 5.51 14.10 1.67
CA THR A 265 5.35 15.43 2.26
C THR A 265 5.98 15.48 3.66
N ILE A 266 5.82 14.42 4.47
CA ILE A 266 6.52 14.25 5.75
C ILE A 266 8.04 14.19 5.55
N ALA A 267 8.53 13.43 4.58
CA ALA A 267 9.96 13.37 4.26
C ALA A 267 10.53 14.73 3.82
N TRP A 268 9.78 15.51 3.04
CA TRP A 268 10.16 16.84 2.59
C TRP A 268 10.24 17.85 3.75
N VAL A 269 9.16 17.98 4.53
CA VAL A 269 9.14 18.85 5.71
C VAL A 269 10.19 18.40 6.73
N GLY A 270 10.33 17.09 6.96
CA GLY A 270 11.32 16.51 7.86
C GLY A 270 12.76 16.84 7.45
N SER A 271 13.11 16.64 6.18
CA SER A 271 14.44 16.94 5.64
C SER A 271 14.79 18.42 5.81
N LEU A 272 13.87 19.33 5.45
CA LEU A 272 14.09 20.77 5.61
C LEU A 272 14.09 21.19 7.08
N THR A 273 13.33 20.51 7.95
CA THR A 273 13.35 20.73 9.40
C THR A 273 14.69 20.31 10.02
N LEU A 274 15.28 19.20 9.58
CA LEU A 274 16.62 18.78 10.00
C LEU A 274 17.69 19.81 9.56
N VAL A 275 17.60 20.32 8.33
CA VAL A 275 18.49 21.41 7.86
C VAL A 275 18.31 22.69 8.69
N GLN A 276 17.07 23.09 9.02
CA GLN A 276 16.82 24.25 9.89
C GLN A 276 17.41 24.04 11.30
N LEU A 277 17.22 22.86 11.90
CA LEU A 277 17.78 22.55 13.21
C LEU A 277 19.31 22.50 13.18
N TRP A 278 19.91 22.02 12.09
CA TRP A 278 21.37 22.04 11.87
C TRP A 278 21.92 23.47 11.81
N VAL A 279 21.25 24.37 11.07
CA VAL A 279 21.64 25.79 11.01
C VAL A 279 21.50 26.47 12.37
N VAL A 280 20.41 26.22 13.10
CA VAL A 280 20.19 26.77 14.45
C VAL A 280 21.19 26.21 15.48
N LEU A 281 21.62 24.95 15.34
CA LEU A 281 22.68 24.36 16.16
C LEU A 281 24.06 24.93 15.83
N GLY A 282 24.30 25.30 14.56
CA GLY A 282 25.56 25.87 14.09
C GLY A 282 25.87 27.27 14.63
N ASP A 283 24.86 28.06 14.99
CA ASP A 283 25.06 29.37 15.63
C ASP A 283 25.25 29.25 17.15
N TYR A 284 26.42 28.74 17.53
CA TYR A 284 26.87 28.65 18.92
C TYR A 284 27.06 30.01 19.61
N LYS A 285 27.01 31.14 18.88
CA LYS A 285 27.21 32.48 19.45
C LYS A 285 25.90 33.06 19.96
N HIS A 286 24.81 32.91 19.20
CA HIS A 286 23.52 33.53 19.51
C HIS A 286 22.46 32.53 20.01
N VAL A 287 22.63 31.22 19.77
CA VAL A 287 21.66 30.19 20.17
C VAL A 287 22.14 29.45 21.43
N SER A 288 21.44 29.67 22.55
CA SER A 288 21.67 28.89 23.77
C SER A 288 21.11 27.46 23.67
N PRO A 289 21.66 26.47 24.41
CA PRO A 289 21.12 25.12 24.44
C PRO A 289 19.63 25.06 24.80
N ARG A 290 19.15 25.95 25.70
CA ARG A 290 17.72 26.07 26.03
C ARG A 290 16.87 26.53 24.85
N ALA A 291 17.37 27.47 24.04
CA ALA A 291 16.69 27.94 22.83
C ALA A 291 16.64 26.84 21.76
N PHE A 292 17.74 26.11 21.57
CA PHE A 292 17.78 24.93 20.71
C PHE A 292 16.78 23.85 21.16
N THR A 293 16.78 23.46 22.45
CA THR A 293 15.82 22.49 23.00
C THR A 293 14.37 22.94 22.79
N LYS A 294 14.06 24.23 22.98
CA LYS A 294 12.73 24.78 22.70
C LYS A 294 12.36 24.68 21.21
N HIS A 295 13.28 24.96 20.30
CA HIS A 295 13.08 24.81 18.86
C HIS A 295 12.89 23.35 18.44
N PHE A 296 13.62 22.42 19.07
CA PHE A 296 13.47 20.98 18.85
C PHE A 296 12.12 20.46 19.35
N MET A 297 11.78 20.71 20.62
CA MET A 297 10.54 20.22 21.22
C MET A 297 9.28 20.78 20.55
N ALA A 298 9.29 22.05 20.15
CA ALA A 298 8.19 22.64 19.37
C ALA A 298 7.97 21.92 18.03
N ARG A 299 9.07 21.61 17.31
CA ARG A 299 9.02 20.87 16.05
C ARG A 299 8.61 19.41 16.26
N ALA A 300 9.15 18.72 17.27
CA ALA A 300 8.77 17.35 17.59
C ALA A 300 7.27 17.23 17.92
N PHE A 301 6.74 18.15 18.74
CA PHE A 301 5.31 18.18 19.06
C PHE A 301 4.44 18.43 17.81
N CYS A 302 4.69 19.52 17.08
CA CYS A 302 3.85 19.86 15.94
C CYS A 302 4.04 18.95 14.72
N LEU A 303 5.26 18.47 14.42
CA LEU A 303 5.55 17.73 13.18
C LEU A 303 5.57 16.21 13.36
N ILE A 304 5.41 15.69 14.59
CA ILE A 304 5.30 14.25 14.87
C ILE A 304 4.01 13.95 15.66
N VAL A 305 3.82 14.55 16.84
CA VAL A 305 2.69 14.19 17.73
C VAL A 305 1.34 14.58 17.13
N VAL A 306 1.20 15.81 16.61
CA VAL A 306 -0.03 16.27 15.95
C VAL A 306 -0.42 15.42 14.73
N PRO A 307 0.45 15.20 13.71
CA PRO A 307 0.08 14.38 12.55
C PRO A 307 -0.21 12.93 12.91
N LEU A 308 0.53 12.31 13.84
CA LEU A 308 0.28 10.94 14.28
C LEU A 308 -1.08 10.81 14.98
N THR A 309 -1.40 11.73 15.89
CA THR A 309 -2.68 11.76 16.61
C THR A 309 -3.84 11.93 15.64
N PHE A 310 -3.72 12.84 14.68
CA PHE A 310 -4.74 13.05 13.65
C PHE A 310 -4.92 11.80 12.77
N TYR A 311 -3.82 11.19 12.33
CA TYR A 311 -3.86 9.95 11.54
C TYR A 311 -4.60 8.82 12.26
N MET A 312 -4.23 8.56 13.53
CA MET A 312 -4.90 7.56 14.36
C MET A 312 -6.38 7.90 14.60
N ALA A 313 -6.73 9.17 14.83
CA ALA A 313 -8.11 9.60 15.00
C ALA A 313 -8.98 9.31 13.77
N MET A 314 -8.45 9.47 12.54
CA MET A 314 -9.17 9.14 11.31
C MET A 314 -9.43 7.62 11.17
N PHE A 315 -8.50 6.78 11.63
CA PHE A 315 -8.74 5.33 11.73
C PHE A 315 -9.72 4.98 12.86
N GLY A 316 -9.73 5.74 13.96
CA GLY A 316 -10.76 5.64 15.00
C GLY A 316 -12.16 5.86 14.44
N ILE A 317 -12.37 6.94 13.69
CA ILE A 317 -13.64 7.22 12.99
C ILE A 317 -13.97 6.11 11.99
N HIS A 318 -13.01 5.65 11.19
CA HIS A 318 -13.21 4.55 10.24
C HIS A 318 -13.72 3.26 10.93
N PHE A 319 -13.14 2.85 12.05
CA PHE A 319 -13.62 1.68 12.81
C PHE A 319 -14.96 1.92 13.53
N LEU A 320 -15.28 3.16 13.94
CA LEU A 320 -16.58 3.50 14.51
C LEU A 320 -17.71 3.49 13.46
N CYS A 321 -17.42 3.85 12.20
CA CYS A 321 -18.38 3.77 11.11
C CYS A 321 -18.56 2.34 10.58
N LEU A 322 -17.48 1.53 10.53
CA LEU A 322 -17.47 0.21 9.92
C LEU A 322 -17.62 -0.91 10.95
N THR A 323 -18.83 -1.05 11.49
CA THR A 323 -19.16 -2.05 12.51
C THR A 323 -19.72 -3.36 11.96
N ASN A 324 -20.27 -3.39 10.74
CA ASN A 324 -20.91 -4.58 10.17
C ASN A 324 -19.92 -5.40 9.31
N PRO A 325 -20.07 -6.73 9.19
CA PRO A 325 -19.33 -7.56 8.24
C PRO A 325 -19.54 -7.14 6.77
N GLY A 326 -18.60 -7.49 5.92
CA GLY A 326 -18.56 -7.09 4.52
C GLY A 326 -17.23 -7.47 3.88
N ASP A 327 -17.19 -7.51 2.54
CA ASP A 327 -16.21 -8.24 1.71
C ASP A 327 -14.70 -7.98 1.97
N GLY A 328 -14.33 -7.02 2.82
CA GLY A 328 -12.95 -6.85 3.28
C GLY A 328 -12.60 -7.52 4.61
N ASP A 329 -13.57 -8.10 5.32
CA ASP A 329 -13.38 -8.77 6.61
C ASP A 329 -12.48 -10.01 6.50
N GLY A 330 -12.61 -10.77 5.41
CA GLY A 330 -11.75 -11.91 5.07
C GLY A 330 -10.26 -11.59 4.90
N PHE A 331 -9.85 -10.32 4.85
CA PHE A 331 -8.42 -9.97 4.90
C PHE A 331 -7.85 -9.86 6.32
N MET A 332 -8.72 -9.73 7.34
CA MET A 332 -8.37 -9.57 8.75
C MET A 332 -8.37 -10.92 9.49
N SER A 333 -7.84 -10.95 10.70
CA SER A 333 -7.87 -12.11 11.61
C SER A 333 -9.25 -12.32 12.21
N SER A 334 -9.51 -13.51 12.75
CA SER A 334 -10.77 -13.77 13.45
C SER A 334 -10.94 -12.92 14.72
N GLU A 335 -9.85 -12.53 15.39
CA GLU A 335 -9.88 -11.56 16.50
C GLU A 335 -10.34 -10.16 16.06
N PHE A 336 -10.02 -9.74 14.83
CA PHE A 336 -10.58 -8.51 14.28
C PHE A 336 -12.05 -8.72 13.90
N GLN A 337 -12.36 -9.81 13.19
CA GLN A 337 -13.70 -10.10 12.69
C GLN A 337 -14.73 -10.27 13.83
N SER A 338 -14.33 -10.80 14.99
CA SER A 338 -15.18 -10.91 16.18
C SER A 338 -15.64 -9.57 16.74
N THR A 339 -14.93 -8.47 16.44
CA THR A 339 -15.32 -7.10 16.81
C THR A 339 -16.34 -6.46 15.85
N LEU A 340 -16.75 -7.17 14.79
CA LEU A 340 -17.80 -6.74 13.88
C LEU A 340 -19.15 -7.35 14.28
N ASN A 341 -20.25 -6.64 13.98
CA ASN A 341 -21.66 -7.02 14.10
C ASN A 341 -22.06 -8.18 13.15
N SER A 342 -21.21 -9.19 13.03
CA SER A 342 -21.71 -10.55 12.80
C SER A 342 -22.71 -10.86 13.92
N LYS A 343 -23.67 -11.76 13.69
CA LYS A 343 -24.36 -12.42 14.81
C LYS A 343 -23.25 -13.08 15.61
N GLY A 344 -22.89 -12.48 16.75
CA GLY A 344 -21.52 -12.50 17.25
C GLY A 344 -20.94 -13.90 17.30
N MET A 345 -19.63 -14.04 17.04
CA MET A 345 -18.93 -15.31 17.28
C MET A 345 -19.27 -15.75 18.70
N GLN A 346 -20.06 -16.83 18.81
CA GLN A 346 -20.64 -17.22 20.10
C GLN A 346 -19.54 -17.80 20.98
N ASP A 347 -19.71 -17.68 22.29
CA ASP A 347 -18.82 -18.34 23.24
C ASP A 347 -18.95 -19.86 23.04
N VAL A 348 -17.85 -20.50 22.66
CA VAL A 348 -17.79 -21.91 22.29
C VAL A 348 -17.12 -22.73 23.39
N PRO A 349 -17.58 -23.97 23.68
CA PRO A 349 -16.95 -24.86 24.65
C PRO A 349 -15.43 -24.99 24.44
N ALA A 350 -14.68 -24.74 25.50
CA ALA A 350 -13.24 -24.56 25.46
C ALA A 350 -12.49 -25.88 25.26
N ASP A 351 -12.88 -26.94 25.96
CA ASP A 351 -12.21 -28.24 25.88
C ASP A 351 -12.74 -29.08 24.73
N VAL A 352 -11.82 -29.66 23.95
CA VAL A 352 -12.15 -30.52 22.81
C VAL A 352 -11.93 -31.99 23.20
N LEU A 353 -12.95 -32.81 22.94
CA LEU A 353 -13.04 -34.21 23.36
C LEU A 353 -13.09 -35.13 22.14
N LEU A 354 -12.77 -36.41 22.31
CA LEU A 354 -13.10 -37.40 21.28
C LEU A 354 -14.63 -37.50 21.14
N GLY A 355 -15.13 -37.48 19.91
CA GLY A 355 -16.54 -37.28 19.58
C GLY A 355 -16.95 -35.81 19.35
N SER A 356 -16.07 -34.83 19.57
CA SER A 356 -16.39 -33.42 19.30
C SER A 356 -16.60 -33.16 17.81
N ARG A 357 -17.64 -32.38 17.50
CA ARG A 357 -17.90 -31.78 16.18
C ARG A 357 -17.21 -30.43 16.14
N VAL A 358 -16.17 -30.32 15.33
CA VAL A 358 -15.32 -29.14 15.27
C VAL A 358 -15.28 -28.51 13.89
N THR A 359 -15.08 -27.20 13.83
CA THR A 359 -14.58 -26.54 12.61
C THR A 359 -13.10 -26.21 12.81
N ILE A 360 -12.27 -26.59 11.84
CA ILE A 360 -10.82 -26.41 11.91
C ILE A 360 -10.41 -25.32 10.93
N ARG A 361 -9.66 -24.33 11.38
CA ARG A 361 -9.26 -23.15 10.61
C ARG A 361 -7.73 -23.06 10.47
N HIS A 362 -7.28 -22.70 9.28
CA HIS A 362 -5.85 -22.49 9.03
C HIS A 362 -5.38 -21.12 9.56
N VAL A 363 -4.20 -21.07 10.18
CA VAL A 363 -3.72 -19.86 10.88
C VAL A 363 -3.17 -18.79 9.93
N ASN A 364 -2.42 -19.16 8.88
CA ASN A 364 -1.63 -18.19 8.10
C ASN A 364 -2.27 -17.74 6.77
N THR A 365 -3.41 -18.31 6.38
CA THR A 365 -4.07 -18.00 5.11
C THR A 365 -5.55 -17.73 5.29
N GLN A 366 -6.08 -16.83 4.45
CA GLN A 366 -7.49 -16.45 4.49
C GLN A 366 -8.43 -17.42 3.77
N GLY A 367 -7.93 -18.56 3.26
CA GLY A 367 -8.76 -19.67 2.80
C GLY A 367 -9.71 -20.23 3.87
N GLY A 368 -9.50 -19.97 5.17
CA GLY A 368 -10.50 -20.22 6.21
C GLY A 368 -10.53 -21.65 6.74
N TYR A 369 -11.66 -22.33 6.57
CA TYR A 369 -11.98 -23.62 7.20
C TYR A 369 -11.56 -24.81 6.34
N LEU A 370 -11.06 -25.87 6.98
CA LEU A 370 -10.90 -27.18 6.37
C LEU A 370 -12.27 -27.70 5.93
N HIS A 371 -12.43 -27.89 4.63
CA HIS A 371 -13.73 -28.09 3.98
C HIS A 371 -13.69 -29.30 3.06
N SER A 372 -14.84 -29.96 2.89
CA SER A 372 -15.03 -31.01 1.88
C SER A 372 -16.47 -31.04 1.39
N HIS A 373 -16.66 -31.33 0.11
CA HIS A 373 -17.98 -31.37 -0.53
C HIS A 373 -17.98 -32.50 -1.57
N PRO A 374 -19.14 -32.99 -2.07
CA PRO A 374 -19.22 -34.20 -2.90
C PRO A 374 -18.74 -34.01 -4.36
N LEU A 375 -17.68 -33.24 -4.59
CA LEU A 375 -16.94 -33.18 -5.86
C LEU A 375 -15.64 -33.98 -5.72
N MET A 376 -15.20 -34.59 -6.82
CA MET A 376 -13.97 -35.39 -6.88
C MET A 376 -12.84 -34.61 -7.57
N TYR A 377 -11.59 -34.92 -7.28
CA TYR A 377 -10.47 -34.40 -8.07
C TYR A 377 -10.55 -34.90 -9.53
N PRO A 378 -10.29 -34.05 -10.54
CA PRO A 378 -10.30 -34.48 -11.94
C PRO A 378 -9.07 -35.34 -12.30
N THR A 379 -7.96 -35.09 -11.60
CA THR A 379 -6.66 -35.76 -11.71
C THR A 379 -6.28 -36.38 -10.36
N GLY A 380 -5.01 -36.77 -10.18
CA GLY A 380 -4.54 -37.35 -8.92
C GLY A 380 -5.27 -38.64 -8.57
N SER A 381 -5.67 -38.79 -7.30
CA SER A 381 -6.35 -39.99 -6.79
C SER A 381 -7.80 -40.14 -7.28
N LYS A 382 -8.40 -39.06 -7.80
CA LYS A 382 -9.83 -38.93 -8.12
C LYS A 382 -10.77 -39.19 -6.94
N GLN A 383 -10.27 -39.05 -5.71
CA GLN A 383 -11.07 -39.07 -4.50
C GLN A 383 -11.75 -37.71 -4.27
N GLN A 384 -12.53 -37.58 -3.19
CA GLN A 384 -13.29 -36.35 -2.92
C GLN A 384 -12.35 -35.23 -2.47
N GLN A 385 -12.66 -34.01 -2.90
CA GLN A 385 -11.79 -32.85 -2.70
C GLN A 385 -11.71 -32.44 -1.21
N ILE A 386 -10.51 -32.05 -0.78
CA ILE A 386 -10.28 -31.29 0.46
C ILE A 386 -9.78 -29.91 0.06
N THR A 387 -10.38 -28.89 0.67
CA THR A 387 -10.09 -27.50 0.34
C THR A 387 -10.10 -26.64 1.60
N LEU A 388 -9.74 -25.38 1.41
CA LEU A 388 -9.98 -24.32 2.37
C LEU A 388 -11.10 -23.40 1.85
N TYR A 389 -12.20 -23.32 2.60
CA TYR A 389 -13.36 -22.48 2.30
C TYR A 389 -13.52 -21.33 3.31
N PRO A 390 -13.62 -20.04 2.89
CA PRO A 390 -13.58 -18.91 3.80
C PRO A 390 -14.86 -18.67 4.61
N HIS A 391 -15.99 -19.26 4.22
CA HIS A 391 -17.30 -19.03 4.84
C HIS A 391 -17.71 -20.18 5.77
N LYS A 392 -18.62 -19.89 6.72
CA LYS A 392 -19.19 -20.90 7.61
C LYS A 392 -20.20 -21.76 6.83
N ASP A 393 -20.02 -23.07 6.88
CA ASP A 393 -20.81 -24.07 6.17
C ASP A 393 -20.86 -25.37 7.00
N ASP A 394 -21.90 -26.19 6.81
CA ASP A 394 -21.99 -27.51 7.46
C ASP A 394 -20.93 -28.48 6.90
N ASN A 395 -20.47 -28.24 5.67
CA ASN A 395 -19.32 -28.91 5.02
C ASN A 395 -17.94 -28.51 5.62
N ASN A 396 -17.92 -27.74 6.70
CA ASN A 396 -16.72 -27.45 7.49
C ASN A 396 -16.65 -28.30 8.78
N ILE A 397 -17.65 -29.14 9.05
CA ILE A 397 -17.81 -29.83 10.34
C ILE A 397 -17.15 -31.21 10.31
N TRP A 398 -16.14 -31.37 11.15
CA TRP A 398 -15.37 -32.59 11.33
C TRP A 398 -15.65 -33.21 12.70
N LEU A 399 -15.92 -34.51 12.73
CA LEU A 399 -16.01 -35.31 13.95
C LEU A 399 -14.61 -35.89 14.26
N LEU A 400 -14.14 -35.71 15.50
CA LEU A 400 -12.83 -36.22 15.92
C LEU A 400 -12.95 -37.63 16.50
N GLU A 401 -12.50 -38.64 15.75
CA GLU A 401 -12.46 -40.05 16.16
C GLU A 401 -11.03 -40.46 16.60
N ASN A 402 -10.91 -41.45 17.48
CA ASN A 402 -9.62 -42.07 17.83
C ASN A 402 -9.21 -43.11 16.77
N GLN A 403 -7.97 -43.61 16.82
CA GLN A 403 -7.49 -44.70 15.96
C GLN A 403 -8.31 -46.01 16.08
N THR A 404 -8.87 -46.29 17.26
CA THR A 404 -9.72 -47.46 17.56
C THR A 404 -11.08 -47.01 18.06
N GLN A 405 -12.13 -47.81 17.83
CA GLN A 405 -13.43 -47.59 18.46
C GLN A 405 -13.33 -47.73 20.00
N PRO A 406 -14.19 -47.03 20.77
CA PRO A 406 -14.17 -47.15 22.22
C PRO A 406 -14.77 -48.49 22.65
N LEU A 407 -14.28 -49.04 23.75
CA LEU A 407 -14.79 -50.28 24.33
C LEU A 407 -15.93 -49.98 25.32
N GLY A 408 -16.99 -50.78 25.26
CA GLY A 408 -18.08 -50.78 26.23
C GLY A 408 -17.66 -51.37 27.58
N ILE A 409 -18.58 -51.31 28.55
CA ILE A 409 -18.41 -51.88 29.90
C ILE A 409 -18.22 -53.42 29.85
N ASP A 410 -18.70 -54.05 28.78
CA ASP A 410 -18.55 -55.47 28.42
C ASP A 410 -17.22 -55.79 27.70
N GLY A 411 -16.38 -54.79 27.44
CA GLY A 411 -15.12 -54.92 26.71
C GLY A 411 -15.26 -55.09 25.20
N GLN A 412 -16.46 -54.92 24.63
CA GLN A 412 -16.69 -55.00 23.18
C GLN A 412 -16.61 -53.62 22.53
N PRO A 413 -16.17 -53.50 21.26
CA PRO A 413 -16.14 -52.21 20.57
C PRO A 413 -17.56 -51.68 20.32
N ILE A 414 -17.81 -50.44 20.74
CA ILE A 414 -19.03 -49.71 20.40
C ILE A 414 -18.85 -49.21 18.97
N ASN A 415 -19.59 -49.79 18.03
CA ASN A 415 -19.46 -49.48 16.61
C ASN A 415 -20.29 -48.24 16.20
N GLY A 416 -19.78 -47.52 15.20
CA GLY A 416 -20.42 -46.35 14.59
C GLY A 416 -19.88 -45.01 15.09
N THR A 417 -20.03 -43.97 14.27
CA THR A 417 -19.53 -42.61 14.56
C THR A 417 -20.09 -42.01 15.84
N GLY A 418 -21.30 -42.44 16.23
CA GLY A 418 -21.96 -42.04 17.46
C GLY A 418 -21.38 -42.62 18.74
N ALA A 419 -20.45 -43.58 18.68
CA ALA A 419 -19.94 -44.34 19.81
C ALA A 419 -19.38 -43.47 20.95
N TRP A 420 -18.71 -42.38 20.59
CA TRP A 420 -18.09 -41.44 21.54
C TRP A 420 -19.11 -40.65 22.37
N ASN A 421 -20.34 -40.42 21.87
CA ASN A 421 -21.32 -39.56 22.55
C ASN A 421 -21.87 -40.15 23.86
N ASN A 422 -21.72 -41.45 24.09
CA ASN A 422 -22.40 -42.20 25.17
C ASN A 422 -21.44 -42.76 26.24
N LEU A 423 -20.15 -42.37 26.21
CA LEU A 423 -19.16 -42.85 27.17
C LEU A 423 -19.31 -42.14 28.53
N PRO A 424 -19.12 -42.83 29.68
CA PRO A 424 -19.27 -42.22 31.00
C PRO A 424 -18.10 -41.28 31.39
N GLU A 425 -16.94 -41.44 30.75
CA GLU A 425 -15.78 -40.56 30.89
C GLU A 425 -15.19 -40.30 29.50
N LEU A 426 -15.07 -39.03 29.11
CA LEU A 426 -14.62 -38.64 27.77
C LEU A 426 -13.13 -38.29 27.76
N PRO A 427 -12.31 -38.98 26.94
CA PRO A 427 -10.89 -38.66 26.83
C PRO A 427 -10.65 -37.31 26.14
N TYR A 428 -9.94 -36.42 26.84
CA TYR A 428 -9.36 -35.20 26.27
C TYR A 428 -8.32 -35.52 25.20
N ILE A 429 -8.32 -34.75 24.10
CA ILE A 429 -7.32 -34.88 23.04
C ILE A 429 -6.02 -34.18 23.48
N LYS A 430 -4.98 -34.97 23.76
CA LYS A 430 -3.66 -34.50 24.23
C LYS A 430 -2.63 -34.43 23.10
N ASP A 431 -1.54 -33.69 23.36
CA ASP A 431 -0.36 -33.66 22.48
C ASP A 431 0.14 -35.10 22.17
N GLY A 432 0.39 -35.40 20.90
CA GLY A 432 0.80 -36.72 20.41
C GLY A 432 -0.33 -37.73 20.16
N MET A 433 -1.60 -37.41 20.44
CA MET A 433 -2.73 -38.31 20.15
C MET A 433 -2.95 -38.49 18.64
N ILE A 434 -3.26 -39.72 18.22
CA ILE A 434 -3.60 -40.06 16.82
C ILE A 434 -5.12 -39.97 16.65
N LEU A 435 -5.56 -39.17 15.67
CA LEU A 435 -6.95 -38.96 15.32
C LEU A 435 -7.25 -39.47 13.91
N ARG A 436 -8.54 -39.77 13.69
CA ARG A 436 -9.18 -39.78 12.38
C ARG A 436 -10.17 -38.62 12.34
N LEU A 437 -10.18 -37.83 11.28
CA LEU A 437 -11.10 -36.71 11.12
C LEU A 437 -12.21 -37.14 10.16
N TYR A 438 -13.43 -37.30 10.67
CA TYR A 438 -14.58 -37.77 9.91
C TYR A 438 -15.48 -36.60 9.48
N HIS A 439 -15.65 -36.42 8.16
CA HIS A 439 -16.51 -35.40 7.57
C HIS A 439 -17.97 -35.82 7.63
N LEU A 440 -18.76 -35.12 8.44
CA LEU A 440 -20.14 -35.48 8.76
C LEU A 440 -21.07 -35.52 7.53
N PRO A 441 -21.12 -34.50 6.65
CA PRO A 441 -22.06 -34.48 5.52
C PRO A 441 -21.85 -35.54 4.44
N THR A 442 -20.61 -36.03 4.24
CA THR A 442 -20.30 -36.98 3.14
C THR A 442 -19.84 -38.35 3.62
N HIS A 443 -19.78 -38.57 4.93
CA HIS A 443 -19.44 -39.85 5.55
C HIS A 443 -18.05 -40.39 5.12
N ARG A 444 -17.07 -39.49 5.03
CA ARG A 444 -15.69 -39.77 4.60
C ARG A 444 -14.68 -39.29 5.64
N ARG A 445 -13.44 -39.80 5.59
CA ARG A 445 -12.35 -39.34 6.45
C ARG A 445 -11.33 -38.49 5.69
N LEU A 446 -10.71 -37.56 6.39
CA LEU A 446 -9.50 -36.87 5.92
C LEU A 446 -8.42 -37.92 5.70
N HIS A 447 -7.81 -37.89 4.52
CA HIS A 447 -6.92 -38.92 4.03
C HIS A 447 -5.75 -38.29 3.27
N SER A 448 -4.56 -38.89 3.29
CA SER A 448 -3.43 -38.46 2.45
C SER A 448 -2.56 -39.64 2.04
N HIS A 449 -2.03 -39.58 0.82
CA HIS A 449 -1.30 -40.70 0.21
C HIS A 449 -0.14 -40.16 -0.65
N ASP A 450 0.69 -41.03 -1.23
CA ASP A 450 1.83 -40.61 -2.06
C ASP A 450 1.41 -40.36 -3.52
N VAL A 451 0.50 -39.40 -3.70
CA VAL A 451 0.06 -38.85 -5.00
C VAL A 451 0.33 -37.35 -4.99
N ARG A 452 0.67 -36.76 -6.15
CA ARG A 452 0.91 -35.32 -6.28
C ARG A 452 -0.40 -34.52 -6.21
N PRO A 453 -0.43 -33.36 -5.53
CA PRO A 453 -1.56 -32.44 -5.59
C PRO A 453 -1.88 -32.02 -7.04
N PRO A 454 -3.14 -31.73 -7.37
CA PRO A 454 -3.58 -31.46 -8.74
C PRO A 454 -3.16 -30.08 -9.28
N VAL A 455 -2.65 -29.18 -8.45
CA VAL A 455 -2.14 -27.86 -8.86
C VAL A 455 -0.69 -27.67 -8.41
N THR A 456 -0.39 -27.89 -7.13
CA THR A 456 0.99 -27.79 -6.63
C THR A 456 1.71 -29.14 -6.77
N GLU A 457 2.19 -29.46 -7.98
CA GLU A 457 2.96 -30.68 -8.30
C GLU A 457 4.38 -30.73 -7.67
N ALA A 458 4.61 -30.05 -6.54
CA ALA A 458 5.92 -29.97 -5.90
C ALA A 458 6.31 -31.28 -5.19
N ASP A 459 7.57 -31.69 -5.29
CA ASP A 459 7.99 -33.03 -4.84
C ASP A 459 7.84 -33.32 -3.34
N TRP A 460 7.79 -32.25 -2.54
CA TRP A 460 7.61 -32.27 -1.09
C TRP A 460 6.15 -32.14 -0.65
N GLN A 461 5.19 -32.02 -1.57
CA GLN A 461 3.76 -32.01 -1.28
C GLN A 461 3.05 -33.24 -1.84
N ASN A 462 2.08 -33.71 -1.05
CA ASN A 462 1.21 -34.83 -1.34
C ASN A 462 -0.25 -34.38 -1.33
N GLU A 463 -1.09 -35.02 -2.15
CA GLU A 463 -2.54 -34.82 -2.18
C GLU A 463 -3.18 -35.12 -0.81
N VAL A 464 -4.21 -34.36 -0.46
CA VAL A 464 -5.08 -34.60 0.70
C VAL A 464 -6.51 -34.67 0.18
N SER A 465 -7.23 -35.71 0.58
CA SER A 465 -8.51 -36.09 0.02
C SER A 465 -9.50 -36.50 1.11
N ALA A 466 -10.77 -36.66 0.73
CA ALA A 466 -11.80 -37.33 1.53
C ALA A 466 -12.08 -38.73 0.97
N TYR A 467 -11.76 -39.75 1.76
CA TYR A 467 -11.88 -41.17 1.38
C TYR A 467 -12.81 -41.97 2.32
N GLY A 468 -13.25 -43.14 1.86
CA GLY A 468 -14.21 -43.99 2.56
C GLY A 468 -15.68 -43.71 2.24
N TYR A 469 -16.54 -44.32 3.05
CA TYR A 469 -18.01 -44.30 2.94
C TYR A 469 -18.63 -44.64 4.31
N GLU A 470 -19.95 -44.47 4.46
CA GLU A 470 -20.65 -44.79 5.71
C GLU A 470 -20.49 -46.28 6.08
N GLY A 471 -20.04 -46.55 7.31
CA GLY A 471 -19.75 -47.91 7.78
C GLY A 471 -18.41 -48.50 7.30
N PHE A 472 -17.59 -47.74 6.55
CA PHE A 472 -16.19 -48.09 6.34
C PHE A 472 -15.38 -47.82 7.62
N ASP A 473 -14.56 -48.77 8.05
CA ASP A 473 -13.72 -48.61 9.24
C ASP A 473 -12.55 -47.64 9.03
N GLY A 474 -12.21 -47.28 7.79
CA GLY A 474 -11.03 -46.46 7.48
C GLY A 474 -9.78 -47.31 7.25
N ASP A 475 -8.71 -46.65 6.80
CA ASP A 475 -7.39 -47.28 6.65
C ASP A 475 -6.27 -46.47 7.35
N ALA A 476 -5.04 -46.95 7.29
CA ALA A 476 -3.91 -46.35 8.01
C ALA A 476 -3.54 -44.94 7.50
N ASN A 477 -3.94 -44.57 6.29
CA ASN A 477 -3.74 -43.24 5.72
C ASN A 477 -4.79 -42.21 6.18
N ASP A 478 -5.75 -42.62 7.01
CA ASP A 478 -6.68 -41.71 7.71
C ASP A 478 -6.10 -41.22 9.06
N PHE A 479 -4.90 -41.68 9.44
CA PHE A 479 -4.29 -41.40 10.76
C PHE A 479 -3.46 -40.11 10.77
N PHE A 480 -3.92 -39.13 11.54
CA PHE A 480 -3.22 -37.86 11.77
C PHE A 480 -2.90 -37.69 13.25
N ARG A 481 -1.61 -37.57 13.59
CA ARG A 481 -1.15 -37.22 14.93
C ARG A 481 -1.26 -35.72 15.17
N VAL A 482 -1.91 -35.35 16.26
CA VAL A 482 -1.93 -33.97 16.77
C VAL A 482 -0.56 -33.66 17.39
N GLU A 483 0.04 -32.55 16.99
CA GLU A 483 1.26 -32.01 17.61
C GLU A 483 1.01 -30.55 18.03
N ILE A 484 0.96 -30.30 19.34
CA ILE A 484 0.63 -28.97 19.89
C ILE A 484 1.85 -28.07 19.86
N VAL A 485 1.75 -26.94 19.14
CA VAL A 485 2.86 -26.00 19.00
C VAL A 485 2.84 -25.04 20.18
N LYS A 486 3.40 -25.49 21.31
CA LYS A 486 3.33 -24.83 22.63
C LYS A 486 3.71 -23.33 22.60
N LYS A 487 4.69 -22.93 21.78
CA LYS A 487 5.11 -21.52 21.59
C LYS A 487 4.08 -20.62 20.86
N LYS A 488 3.02 -21.21 20.30
CA LYS A 488 1.94 -20.52 19.56
C LYS A 488 0.56 -20.70 20.20
N SER A 489 0.37 -21.72 21.03
CA SER A 489 -0.77 -21.84 21.94
C SER A 489 -0.65 -20.88 23.13
N LYS A 490 -1.79 -20.53 23.73
CA LYS A 490 -1.88 -19.85 25.03
C LYS A 490 -1.24 -20.71 26.13
N SER A 491 -0.57 -20.06 27.09
CA SER A 491 0.09 -20.73 28.22
C SER A 491 -0.89 -21.48 29.13
N GLY A 492 -0.43 -22.58 29.74
CA GLY A 492 -1.25 -23.45 30.58
C GLY A 492 -1.92 -24.58 29.79
N VAL A 493 -3.18 -24.88 30.09
CA VAL A 493 -3.90 -26.10 29.63
C VAL A 493 -3.89 -26.29 28.10
N ALA A 494 -3.90 -25.19 27.32
CA ALA A 494 -3.82 -25.21 25.85
C ALA A 494 -2.44 -25.61 25.27
N GLN A 495 -1.44 -25.85 26.12
CA GLN A 495 -0.16 -26.47 25.76
C GLN A 495 -0.11 -27.98 26.06
N GLU A 496 -1.14 -28.53 26.72
CA GLU A 496 -1.23 -29.94 27.13
C GLU A 496 -2.32 -30.70 26.36
N ARG A 497 -3.48 -30.05 26.12
CA ARG A 497 -4.63 -30.60 25.40
C ARG A 497 -5.22 -29.62 24.40
N LEU A 498 -5.93 -30.14 23.40
CA LEU A 498 -6.66 -29.31 22.44
C LEU A 498 -7.77 -28.52 23.12
N ARG A 499 -7.69 -27.20 22.95
CA ARG A 499 -8.71 -26.24 23.33
C ARG A 499 -9.05 -25.30 22.18
N THR A 500 -10.34 -25.05 22.00
CA THR A 500 -10.93 -24.14 21.01
C THR A 500 -10.29 -22.76 21.11
N ILE A 501 -9.97 -22.14 19.97
CA ILE A 501 -9.27 -20.84 19.79
C ILE A 501 -7.84 -20.77 20.36
N ASP A 502 -7.66 -21.14 21.64
CA ASP A 502 -6.45 -21.02 22.44
C ASP A 502 -5.28 -21.91 21.97
N THR A 503 -5.56 -23.05 21.32
CA THR A 503 -4.54 -24.05 20.92
C THR A 503 -4.19 -23.94 19.45
N LYS A 504 -2.90 -23.82 19.12
CA LYS A 504 -2.41 -23.90 17.74
C LYS A 504 -1.60 -25.20 17.57
N PHE A 505 -1.99 -26.04 16.62
CA PHE A 505 -1.45 -27.39 16.45
C PHE A 505 -1.16 -27.71 14.98
N LYS A 506 -0.37 -28.77 14.77
CA LYS A 506 -0.14 -29.42 13.47
C LYS A 506 -0.89 -30.75 13.44
N LEU A 507 -1.31 -31.18 12.25
CA LEU A 507 -1.79 -32.54 11.98
C LEU A 507 -0.73 -33.26 11.14
N VAL A 508 -0.03 -34.21 11.75
CA VAL A 508 1.05 -34.97 11.11
C VAL A 508 0.51 -36.29 10.62
N HIS A 509 0.48 -36.50 9.31
CA HIS A 509 0.04 -37.76 8.72
C HIS A 509 1.02 -38.89 9.08
N ILE A 510 0.51 -39.98 9.65
CA ILE A 510 1.34 -41.05 10.24
C ILE A 510 2.14 -41.79 9.16
N MET A 511 1.51 -42.17 8.05
CA MET A 511 2.11 -43.10 7.08
C MET A 511 3.22 -42.50 6.24
N THR A 512 3.17 -41.18 5.98
CA THR A 512 4.16 -40.48 5.13
C THR A 512 4.98 -39.43 5.89
N GLY A 513 4.67 -39.16 7.16
CA GLY A 513 5.35 -38.16 8.00
C GLY A 513 5.16 -36.70 7.59
N CYS A 514 4.36 -36.41 6.55
CA CYS A 514 4.06 -35.05 6.13
C CYS A 514 3.07 -34.37 7.08
N VAL A 515 2.99 -33.04 7.00
CA VAL A 515 2.10 -32.23 7.85
C VAL A 515 1.01 -31.61 6.99
N LEU A 516 -0.24 -31.64 7.46
CA LEU A 516 -1.36 -30.96 6.81
C LEU A 516 -1.05 -29.47 6.66
N PHE A 517 -1.08 -29.00 5.41
CA PHE A 517 -0.50 -27.74 4.97
C PHE A 517 -1.45 -27.01 4.03
N SER A 518 -1.39 -25.68 4.05
CA SER A 518 -2.06 -24.87 3.02
C SER A 518 -1.35 -23.54 2.77
N HIS A 519 -1.49 -23.04 1.55
CA HIS A 519 -0.84 -21.87 0.99
C HIS A 519 -1.79 -21.14 0.05
N ARG A 520 -1.47 -19.91 -0.35
CA ARG A 520 -2.41 -19.01 -1.07
C ARG A 520 -2.74 -19.41 -2.52
N VAL A 521 -2.44 -20.63 -2.94
CA VAL A 521 -2.83 -21.16 -4.26
C VAL A 521 -4.31 -21.53 -4.20
N LYS A 522 -5.08 -21.00 -5.15
CA LYS A 522 -6.45 -21.42 -5.39
C LYS A 522 -6.45 -22.60 -6.37
N LEU A 523 -7.36 -23.53 -6.16
CA LEU A 523 -7.74 -24.51 -7.16
C LEU A 523 -8.56 -23.83 -8.27
N PRO A 524 -8.57 -24.35 -9.52
CA PRO A 524 -9.38 -23.81 -10.62
C PRO A 524 -10.90 -23.97 -10.41
N ASP A 525 -11.68 -23.52 -11.39
CA ASP A 525 -13.15 -23.54 -11.43
C ASP A 525 -13.79 -24.88 -11.03
N TRP A 526 -13.13 -26.01 -11.30
CA TRP A 526 -13.61 -27.36 -10.92
C TRP A 526 -13.68 -27.60 -9.40
N ALA A 527 -13.10 -26.69 -8.60
CA ALA A 527 -13.17 -26.62 -7.14
C ALA A 527 -13.69 -25.25 -6.65
N SER A 528 -14.44 -24.52 -7.48
CA SER A 528 -15.06 -23.23 -7.12
C SER A 528 -14.08 -22.16 -6.57
N GLU A 529 -12.86 -22.09 -7.12
CA GLU A 529 -11.78 -21.17 -6.67
C GLU A 529 -11.38 -21.28 -5.18
N GLN A 530 -11.68 -22.40 -4.53
CA GLN A 530 -11.31 -22.64 -3.13
C GLN A 530 -9.79 -22.84 -2.98
N GLN A 531 -9.24 -22.61 -1.79
CA GLN A 531 -7.79 -22.66 -1.58
C GLN A 531 -7.31 -24.12 -1.41
N GLU A 532 -6.14 -24.46 -1.98
CA GLU A 532 -5.58 -25.82 -1.99
C GLU A 532 -5.13 -26.28 -0.58
N VAL A 533 -5.38 -27.54 -0.25
CA VAL A 533 -4.88 -28.21 0.97
C VAL A 533 -4.05 -29.41 0.55
N THR A 534 -2.86 -29.53 1.13
CA THR A 534 -1.88 -30.59 0.81
C THR A 534 -1.25 -31.13 2.08
N CYS A 535 -0.43 -32.16 1.96
CA CYS A 535 0.36 -32.68 3.07
C CYS A 535 1.86 -32.52 2.73
N ALA A 536 2.54 -31.65 3.47
CA ALA A 536 3.89 -31.18 3.15
C ALA A 536 4.97 -31.86 4.00
N LYS A 537 5.98 -32.43 3.34
CA LYS A 537 7.24 -32.88 3.95
C LYS A 537 8.16 -31.66 4.07
N GLY A 538 8.45 -31.20 5.28
CA GLY A 538 9.26 -29.98 5.50
C GLY A 538 8.54 -28.64 5.24
N GLY A 539 7.21 -28.62 5.26
CA GLY A 539 6.43 -27.39 5.08
C GLY A 539 6.73 -26.31 6.14
N SER A 540 6.64 -25.04 5.76
CA SER A 540 6.89 -23.93 6.70
C SER A 540 5.93 -23.96 7.88
N LEU A 541 6.42 -23.68 9.09
CA LEU A 541 5.62 -23.73 10.32
C LEU A 541 4.32 -22.90 10.23
N PRO A 542 4.31 -21.63 9.74
CA PRO A 542 3.06 -20.86 9.66
C PRO A 542 1.98 -21.50 8.79
N ASN A 543 2.37 -22.10 7.65
CA ASN A 543 1.45 -22.79 6.71
C ASN A 543 1.06 -24.21 7.15
N SER A 544 1.53 -24.65 8.31
CA SER A 544 1.23 -25.97 8.90
C SER A 544 0.39 -25.86 10.17
N LEU A 545 0.04 -24.63 10.58
CA LEU A 545 -0.64 -24.35 11.84
C LEU A 545 -2.15 -24.24 11.65
N TRP A 546 -2.85 -25.04 12.43
CA TRP A 546 -4.31 -25.10 12.48
C TRP A 546 -4.80 -24.82 13.90
N TYR A 547 -6.07 -24.46 14.02
CA TYR A 547 -6.75 -24.37 15.30
C TYR A 547 -8.25 -24.67 15.14
N ILE A 548 -8.90 -25.03 16.23
CA ILE A 548 -10.34 -25.29 16.26
C ILE A 548 -11.05 -23.97 16.56
N GLU A 549 -11.96 -23.54 15.68
CA GLU A 549 -12.71 -22.27 15.82
C GLU A 549 -14.08 -22.48 16.50
N SER A 550 -14.76 -23.59 16.21
CA SER A 550 -15.97 -24.00 16.94
C SER A 550 -15.88 -25.46 17.38
N ASN A 551 -16.57 -25.79 18.48
CA ASN A 551 -16.60 -27.11 19.10
C ASN A 551 -18.01 -27.34 19.67
N ASP A 552 -18.61 -28.48 19.35
CA ASP A 552 -19.88 -28.98 19.90
C ASP A 552 -19.71 -30.44 20.32
N HIS A 553 -20.25 -30.80 21.49
CA HIS A 553 -20.26 -32.18 21.98
C HIS A 553 -21.51 -32.42 22.83
N PRO A 554 -22.28 -33.51 22.64
CA PRO A 554 -23.57 -33.67 23.32
C PRO A 554 -23.50 -33.75 24.86
N GLN A 555 -22.35 -34.18 25.40
CA GLN A 555 -22.10 -34.19 26.85
C GLN A 555 -21.50 -32.89 27.40
N LEU A 556 -21.05 -31.95 26.56
CA LEU A 556 -20.64 -30.62 27.03
C LEU A 556 -21.90 -29.80 27.28
N GLY A 557 -22.40 -29.86 28.53
CA GLY A 557 -23.57 -29.13 28.96
C GLY A 557 -23.41 -27.61 28.93
N ALA A 558 -24.49 -26.89 29.27
CA ALA A 558 -24.51 -25.42 29.26
C ALA A 558 -23.45 -24.77 30.17
N ASP A 559 -23.07 -25.48 31.24
CA ASP A 559 -22.10 -25.06 32.27
C ASP A 559 -20.63 -25.32 31.88
N ALA A 560 -20.36 -25.88 30.69
CA ALA A 560 -19.00 -26.07 30.20
C ALA A 560 -18.25 -24.73 30.09
N GLU A 561 -16.95 -24.71 30.43
CA GLU A 561 -16.10 -23.53 30.22
C GLU A 561 -16.15 -23.12 28.75
N LYS A 562 -16.39 -21.83 28.48
CA LYS A 562 -16.46 -21.29 27.12
C LYS A 562 -15.35 -20.28 26.88
N VAL A 563 -14.91 -20.22 25.63
CA VAL A 563 -13.88 -19.30 25.14
C VAL A 563 -14.37 -18.56 23.91
N ASN A 564 -13.78 -17.39 23.70
CA ASN A 564 -14.01 -16.54 22.55
C ASN A 564 -12.71 -15.82 22.20
N TYR A 565 -12.65 -15.16 21.05
CA TYR A 565 -11.49 -14.38 20.65
C TYR A 565 -11.27 -13.19 21.59
N ARG A 566 -10.01 -12.96 21.96
CA ARG A 566 -9.63 -11.75 22.70
C ARG A 566 -9.90 -10.52 21.84
N ASN A 567 -10.62 -9.53 22.38
CA ASN A 567 -10.79 -8.24 21.70
C ASN A 567 -9.42 -7.55 21.53
N PRO A 568 -8.96 -7.28 20.29
CA PRO A 568 -7.66 -6.65 20.02
C PRO A 568 -7.62 -5.15 20.37
N GLY A 569 -8.75 -4.53 20.69
CA GLY A 569 -8.86 -3.10 20.97
C GLY A 569 -8.50 -2.22 19.76
N PHE A 570 -8.45 -0.90 19.97
CA PHE A 570 -8.13 0.04 18.89
C PHE A 570 -6.73 -0.22 18.30
N PHE A 571 -5.70 -0.34 19.15
CA PHE A 571 -4.31 -0.47 18.70
C PHE A 571 -4.04 -1.78 17.95
N GLY A 572 -4.63 -2.90 18.39
CA GLY A 572 -4.54 -4.17 17.68
C GLY A 572 -5.18 -4.07 16.28
N LYS A 573 -6.44 -3.62 16.20
CA LYS A 573 -7.14 -3.41 14.92
C LYS A 573 -6.39 -2.44 14.00
N PHE A 574 -5.87 -1.34 14.55
CA PHE A 574 -5.11 -0.35 13.81
C PHE A 574 -3.85 -0.97 13.21
N TRP A 575 -2.98 -1.59 14.02
CA TRP A 575 -1.71 -2.11 13.54
C TRP A 575 -1.86 -3.32 12.60
N GLU A 576 -2.88 -4.14 12.84
CA GLU A 576 -3.28 -5.20 11.91
C GLU A 576 -3.70 -4.64 10.55
N LEU A 577 -4.63 -3.67 10.53
CA LEU A 577 -5.07 -3.04 9.29
C LEU A 577 -3.89 -2.37 8.56
N GLN A 578 -2.98 -1.67 9.25
CA GLN A 578 -1.78 -1.11 8.60
C GLN A 578 -0.92 -2.18 7.92
N LYS A 579 -0.71 -3.35 8.55
CA LYS A 579 0.02 -4.47 7.94
C LYS A 579 -0.69 -5.04 6.73
N VAL A 580 -2.02 -5.19 6.79
CA VAL A 580 -2.82 -5.66 5.67
C VAL A 580 -2.77 -4.66 4.52
N MET A 581 -2.98 -3.37 4.79
CA MET A 581 -2.84 -2.28 3.80
C MET A 581 -1.47 -2.33 3.11
N TRP A 582 -0.38 -2.52 3.87
CA TRP A 582 0.98 -2.57 3.33
C TRP A 582 1.18 -3.77 2.41
N LYS A 583 0.78 -4.96 2.89
CA LYS A 583 0.90 -6.23 2.18
C LYS A 583 0.07 -6.24 0.88
N THR A 584 -1.15 -5.69 0.92
CA THR A 584 -1.99 -5.54 -0.28
C THR A 584 -1.39 -4.54 -1.26
N ASN A 585 -0.93 -3.37 -0.79
CA ASN A 585 -0.34 -2.34 -1.64
C ASN A 585 0.93 -2.83 -2.36
N ALA A 586 1.77 -3.62 -1.67
CA ALA A 586 2.92 -4.31 -2.26
C ALA A 586 2.55 -5.47 -3.19
N GLY A 587 1.34 -6.05 -3.05
CA GLY A 587 0.82 -7.13 -3.87
C GLY A 587 0.12 -6.70 -5.16
N LEU A 588 -0.11 -5.40 -5.37
CA LEU A 588 -0.73 -4.84 -6.58
C LEU A 588 0.26 -4.81 -7.77
N VAL A 589 0.66 -6.00 -8.22
CA VAL A 589 1.64 -6.22 -9.30
C VAL A 589 1.01 -6.45 -10.68
N GLU A 590 -0.31 -6.57 -10.75
CA GLU A 590 -1.04 -6.78 -12.00
C GLU A 590 -0.93 -5.57 -12.93
N SER A 591 -0.65 -5.83 -14.22
CA SER A 591 -0.56 -4.80 -15.26
C SER A 591 -1.94 -4.37 -15.73
N HIS A 592 -2.10 -3.10 -16.08
CA HIS A 592 -3.36 -2.55 -16.59
C HIS A 592 -3.12 -1.76 -17.87
N ALA A 593 -4.03 -1.82 -18.84
CA ALA A 593 -3.85 -1.24 -20.18
C ALA A 593 -3.53 0.28 -20.18
N TRP A 594 -3.83 0.98 -19.08
CA TRP A 594 -3.60 2.41 -18.86
C TRP A 594 -2.58 2.72 -17.74
N ASP A 595 -1.80 1.73 -17.31
CA ASP A 595 -0.67 1.99 -16.40
C ASP A 595 0.43 2.84 -17.07
N SER A 596 1.29 3.44 -16.25
CA SER A 596 2.40 4.28 -16.71
C SER A 596 3.53 4.34 -15.69
N ARG A 597 4.77 4.33 -16.17
CA ARG A 597 5.99 4.33 -15.35
C ARG A 597 6.56 5.75 -15.17
N PRO A 598 7.33 6.00 -14.10
CA PRO A 598 7.77 7.35 -13.72
C PRO A 598 8.48 8.13 -14.83
N GLU A 599 9.33 7.50 -15.65
CA GLU A 599 10.06 8.14 -16.74
C GLU A 599 9.14 8.78 -17.81
N ALA A 600 7.90 8.31 -17.94
CA ALA A 600 6.92 8.84 -18.88
C ALA A 600 6.25 10.14 -18.40
N TRP A 601 6.27 10.43 -17.09
CA TRP A 601 5.44 11.49 -16.50
C TRP A 601 5.96 12.91 -16.79
N PRO A 602 7.24 13.29 -16.58
CA PRO A 602 7.68 14.68 -16.78
C PRO A 602 7.59 15.17 -18.24
N ILE A 603 7.64 14.25 -19.19
CA ILE A 603 7.49 14.53 -20.63
C ILE A 603 6.04 14.43 -21.13
N LEU A 604 5.10 14.00 -20.29
CA LEU A 604 3.69 13.75 -20.63
C LEU A 604 3.55 12.80 -21.84
N ARG A 605 4.22 11.64 -21.80
CA ARG A 605 4.28 10.69 -22.94
C ARG A 605 2.91 10.09 -23.31
N ARG A 606 2.11 9.75 -22.30
CA ARG A 606 0.78 9.10 -22.40
C ARG A 606 -0.08 9.55 -21.21
N GLY A 607 -1.40 9.58 -21.39
CA GLY A 607 -2.39 9.89 -20.35
C GLY A 607 -3.12 8.64 -19.87
N ILE A 608 -4.32 8.81 -19.31
CA ILE A 608 -5.18 7.72 -18.83
C ILE A 608 -6.60 7.96 -19.35
N ASN A 609 -7.21 7.00 -20.03
CA ASN A 609 -8.63 7.08 -20.35
C ASN A 609 -9.49 6.86 -19.10
N PHE A 610 -10.46 7.74 -18.86
CA PHE A 610 -11.30 7.73 -17.65
C PHE A 610 -12.75 7.31 -17.94
N TRP A 611 -13.30 7.69 -19.09
CA TRP A 611 -14.70 7.39 -19.46
C TRP A 611 -14.92 7.64 -20.95
N GLY A 612 -15.81 6.89 -21.58
CA GLY A 612 -16.26 7.14 -22.95
C GLY A 612 -17.69 6.64 -23.17
N ARG A 613 -18.60 7.52 -23.57
CA ARG A 613 -20.01 7.23 -23.88
C ARG A 613 -20.61 8.38 -24.71
N HIS A 614 -21.64 8.12 -25.51
CA HIS A 614 -22.40 9.16 -26.24
C HIS A 614 -21.51 10.14 -27.01
N HIS A 615 -20.57 9.59 -27.78
CA HIS A 615 -19.59 10.32 -28.60
C HIS A 615 -18.72 11.35 -27.85
N ARG A 616 -18.56 11.15 -26.53
CA ARG A 616 -17.73 11.98 -25.65
C ARG A 616 -16.76 11.09 -24.88
N GLN A 617 -15.63 11.66 -24.45
CA GLN A 617 -14.67 10.97 -23.58
C GLN A 617 -14.11 11.90 -22.50
N VAL A 618 -13.74 11.33 -21.36
CA VAL A 618 -12.92 11.98 -20.34
C VAL A 618 -11.57 11.28 -20.34
N TYR A 619 -10.49 12.04 -20.49
CA TYR A 619 -9.13 11.52 -20.57
C TYR A 619 -8.19 12.39 -19.74
N LEU A 620 -7.50 11.77 -18.79
CA LEU A 620 -6.57 12.43 -17.89
C LEU A 620 -5.27 12.78 -18.64
N MET A 621 -5.11 14.06 -18.93
CA MET A 621 -3.93 14.63 -19.55
C MET A 621 -3.70 16.04 -19.01
N GLY A 622 -2.45 16.42 -18.79
CA GLY A 622 -2.10 17.76 -18.34
C GLY A 622 -1.93 18.78 -19.45
N ASN A 623 -1.79 20.05 -19.09
CA ASN A 623 -1.54 21.13 -20.05
C ASN A 623 -0.04 21.11 -20.45
N PRO A 624 0.33 20.75 -21.70
CA PRO A 624 1.74 20.53 -22.05
C PRO A 624 2.64 21.75 -21.83
N VAL A 625 2.11 22.97 -21.99
CA VAL A 625 2.86 24.21 -21.76
C VAL A 625 3.24 24.38 -20.29
N ILE A 626 2.30 24.13 -19.37
CA ILE A 626 2.53 24.19 -17.93
C ILE A 626 3.46 23.05 -17.51
N TRP A 627 3.19 21.84 -18.02
CA TRP A 627 3.90 20.62 -17.64
C TRP A 627 5.38 20.62 -18.05
N TRP A 628 5.67 20.97 -19.30
CA TRP A 628 7.05 20.99 -19.81
C TRP A 628 7.84 22.19 -19.28
N SER A 629 7.21 23.35 -19.05
CA SER A 629 7.89 24.49 -18.42
C SER A 629 8.21 24.24 -16.95
N ALA A 630 7.33 23.57 -16.20
CA ALA A 630 7.58 23.10 -14.85
C ALA A 630 8.74 22.08 -14.81
N THR A 631 8.74 21.11 -15.71
CA THR A 631 9.83 20.14 -15.86
C THR A 631 11.15 20.82 -16.25
N ALA A 632 11.11 21.77 -17.18
CA ALA A 632 12.29 22.55 -17.58
C ALA A 632 12.86 23.39 -16.43
N ALA A 633 12.01 23.97 -15.57
CA ALA A 633 12.48 24.72 -14.40
C ALA A 633 13.25 23.83 -13.41
N VAL A 634 12.80 22.59 -13.20
CA VAL A 634 13.53 21.60 -12.39
C VAL A 634 14.90 21.29 -13.01
N VAL A 635 14.96 21.02 -14.32
CA VAL A 635 16.22 20.75 -15.04
C VAL A 635 17.17 21.96 -14.98
N ILE A 636 16.67 23.18 -15.19
CA ILE A 636 17.44 24.43 -15.08
C ILE A 636 18.02 24.59 -13.67
N TYR A 637 17.24 24.31 -12.62
CA TYR A 637 17.75 24.36 -11.26
C TYR A 637 18.83 23.29 -10.99
N VAL A 638 18.66 22.06 -11.45
CA VAL A 638 19.66 20.99 -11.29
C VAL A 638 20.98 21.35 -11.97
N LEU A 639 20.93 21.88 -13.20
CA LEU A 639 22.10 22.37 -13.92
C LEU A 639 22.75 23.56 -13.21
N PHE A 640 21.95 24.53 -12.74
CA PHE A 640 22.44 25.64 -11.91
C PHE A 640 23.14 25.11 -10.67
N LYS A 641 22.56 24.14 -9.95
CA LYS A 641 23.08 23.60 -8.70
C LYS A 641 24.41 22.87 -8.91
N GLY A 642 24.53 22.07 -9.97
CA GLY A 642 25.80 21.44 -10.36
C GLY A 642 26.90 22.47 -10.62
N ILE A 643 26.60 23.51 -11.40
CA ILE A 643 27.54 24.60 -11.68
C ILE A 643 27.88 25.39 -10.41
N ALA A 644 26.90 25.66 -9.54
CA ALA A 644 27.10 26.36 -8.26
C ALA A 644 28.03 25.60 -7.32
N ILE A 645 27.88 24.28 -7.21
CA ILE A 645 28.77 23.41 -6.41
C ILE A 645 30.20 23.45 -6.96
N LEU A 646 30.38 23.32 -8.28
CA LEU A 646 31.70 23.40 -8.91
C LEU A 646 32.36 24.77 -8.70
N ARG A 647 31.60 25.87 -8.81
CA ARG A 647 32.11 27.24 -8.56
C ARG A 647 32.42 27.49 -7.09
N TRP A 648 31.62 26.93 -6.18
CA TRP A 648 31.89 26.99 -4.74
C TRP A 648 33.17 26.25 -4.37
N GLN A 649 33.38 25.03 -4.90
CA GLN A 649 34.63 24.29 -4.73
C GLN A 649 35.84 25.01 -5.35
N ARG A 650 35.65 25.78 -6.43
CA ARG A 650 36.66 26.69 -7.01
C ARG A 650 36.76 28.05 -6.30
N SER A 651 36.12 28.23 -5.15
CA SER A 651 36.16 29.44 -4.32
C SER A 651 35.72 30.74 -5.05
N CYS A 652 34.78 30.65 -6.00
CA CYS A 652 34.25 31.82 -6.72
C CYS A 652 33.37 32.76 -5.85
N ASN A 653 33.08 32.37 -4.60
CA ASN A 653 32.35 33.15 -3.59
C ASN A 653 30.95 33.65 -4.00
N ASP A 654 30.25 32.92 -4.89
CA ASP A 654 28.92 33.32 -5.40
C ASP A 654 27.87 33.47 -4.27
N TYR A 655 27.99 32.66 -3.21
CA TYR A 655 27.09 32.67 -2.05
C TYR A 655 27.21 33.93 -1.16
N ALA A 656 28.21 34.79 -1.37
CA ALA A 656 28.26 36.11 -0.76
C ALA A 656 27.21 37.08 -1.37
N ASN A 657 26.63 36.75 -2.53
CA ASN A 657 25.50 37.49 -3.09
C ASN A 657 24.17 36.97 -2.50
N PRO A 658 23.41 37.79 -1.76
CA PRO A 658 22.14 37.35 -1.17
C PRO A 658 21.12 36.86 -2.22
N ILE A 659 21.12 37.41 -3.45
CA ILE A 659 20.20 36.98 -4.50
C ILE A 659 20.52 35.55 -4.96
N PHE A 660 21.81 35.21 -5.07
CA PHE A 660 22.25 33.86 -5.44
C PHE A 660 21.91 32.83 -4.35
N LYS A 661 22.22 33.17 -3.10
CA LYS A 661 21.89 32.37 -1.91
C LYS A 661 20.37 32.14 -1.77
N ARG A 662 19.56 33.20 -2.01
CA ARG A 662 18.10 33.11 -2.00
C ARG A 662 17.54 32.26 -3.13
N PHE A 663 18.07 32.38 -4.36
CA PHE A 663 17.65 31.52 -5.48
C PHE A 663 17.89 30.05 -5.16
N ASP A 664 19.09 29.72 -4.68
CA ASP A 664 19.46 28.34 -4.36
C ASP A 664 18.57 27.73 -3.27
N TYR A 665 18.29 28.49 -2.21
CA TYR A 665 17.43 28.05 -1.11
C TYR A 665 15.95 27.98 -1.50
N GLU A 666 15.38 29.07 -2.02
CA GLU A 666 13.95 29.16 -2.35
C GLU A 666 13.56 28.13 -3.43
N VAL A 667 14.31 28.04 -4.53
CA VAL A 667 14.03 27.05 -5.60
C VAL A 667 14.44 25.64 -5.16
N GLY A 668 15.54 25.49 -4.43
CA GLY A 668 16.01 24.19 -3.95
C GLY A 668 15.04 23.50 -3.00
N THR A 669 14.38 24.23 -2.11
CA THR A 669 13.31 23.68 -1.25
C THR A 669 12.14 23.13 -2.07
N SER A 670 11.71 23.83 -3.13
CA SER A 670 10.66 23.36 -4.05
C SER A 670 11.10 22.16 -4.87
N VAL A 671 12.33 22.16 -5.41
CA VAL A 671 12.86 21.03 -6.21
C VAL A 671 13.10 19.79 -5.35
N LEU A 672 13.48 19.94 -4.07
CA LEU A 672 13.49 18.83 -3.11
C LEU A 672 12.09 18.26 -2.88
N GLY A 673 11.06 19.13 -2.84
CA GLY A 673 9.66 18.72 -2.79
C GLY A 673 9.27 17.89 -4.01
N TRP A 674 9.60 18.34 -5.22
CA TRP A 674 9.41 17.57 -6.46
C TRP A 674 10.13 16.22 -6.41
N ALA A 675 11.42 16.23 -6.04
CA ALA A 675 12.27 15.04 -6.02
C ALA A 675 11.72 13.94 -5.09
N LEU A 676 11.32 14.31 -3.87
CA LEU A 676 10.76 13.38 -2.89
C LEU A 676 9.36 12.86 -3.28
N HIS A 677 8.59 13.60 -4.08
CA HIS A 677 7.32 13.13 -4.63
C HIS A 677 7.44 12.44 -6.00
N TYR A 678 8.66 12.25 -6.52
CA TYR A 678 8.90 11.65 -7.83
C TYR A 678 9.81 10.41 -7.76
N PHE A 679 11.00 10.51 -7.18
CA PHE A 679 11.97 9.42 -7.18
C PHE A 679 11.53 8.14 -6.45
N PRO A 680 10.77 8.17 -5.32
CA PRO A 680 10.33 6.94 -4.68
C PRO A 680 9.49 6.03 -5.57
N PHE A 681 8.81 6.56 -6.59
CA PHE A 681 8.03 5.75 -7.52
C PHE A 681 8.89 4.85 -8.44
N TYR A 682 10.18 5.15 -8.64
CA TYR A 682 11.11 4.25 -9.34
C TYR A 682 11.41 2.98 -8.53
N LEU A 683 11.35 3.07 -7.20
CA LEU A 683 11.58 1.96 -6.27
C LEU A 683 10.32 1.08 -6.07
N MET A 684 9.20 1.47 -6.67
CA MET A 684 7.91 0.80 -6.51
C MET A 684 7.65 -0.23 -7.62
N GLN A 685 7.70 -1.51 -7.25
CA GLN A 685 7.35 -2.66 -8.09
C GLN A 685 5.85 -2.97 -8.00
N ARG A 686 5.00 -1.95 -8.19
CA ARG A 686 3.54 -2.06 -8.24
C ARG A 686 2.99 -1.30 -9.45
N GLN A 687 1.71 -1.50 -9.74
CA GLN A 687 0.95 -0.73 -10.72
C GLN A 687 0.95 0.78 -10.38
N LEU A 688 1.23 1.62 -11.39
CA LEU A 688 1.35 3.07 -11.25
C LEU A 688 0.65 3.81 -12.41
N PHE A 689 0.33 5.08 -12.17
CA PHE A 689 -0.52 5.90 -13.03
C PHE A 689 -0.07 7.37 -13.01
N LEU A 690 -0.24 8.09 -14.12
CA LEU A 690 0.12 9.52 -14.27
C LEU A 690 -0.36 10.42 -13.12
N HIS A 691 -1.51 10.11 -12.51
CA HIS A 691 -2.05 10.89 -11.39
C HIS A 691 -1.13 10.91 -10.14
N HIS A 692 -0.24 9.93 -9.99
CA HIS A 692 0.76 9.89 -8.92
C HIS A 692 1.78 11.03 -9.03
N TYR A 693 1.96 11.62 -10.22
CA TYR A 693 2.89 12.73 -10.42
C TYR A 693 2.34 14.10 -9.97
N PHE A 694 1.03 14.25 -9.71
CA PHE A 694 0.44 15.57 -9.42
C PHE A 694 1.06 16.30 -8.20
N PRO A 695 1.38 15.64 -7.08
CA PRO A 695 2.09 16.29 -5.97
C PRO A 695 3.48 16.80 -6.39
N ALA A 696 4.23 16.05 -7.21
CA ALA A 696 5.50 16.49 -7.76
C ALA A 696 5.31 17.68 -8.73
N LEU A 697 4.33 17.61 -9.63
CA LEU A 697 3.98 18.70 -10.54
C LEU A 697 3.66 20.00 -9.79
N TYR A 698 2.95 19.93 -8.65
CA TYR A 698 2.67 21.10 -7.82
C TYR A 698 3.95 21.81 -7.36
N PHE A 699 4.92 21.05 -6.84
CA PHE A 699 6.23 21.58 -6.47
C PHE A 699 7.05 22.08 -7.67
N ALA A 700 6.93 21.44 -8.84
CA ALA A 700 7.56 21.91 -10.06
C ALA A 700 6.94 23.23 -10.59
N ILE A 701 5.63 23.44 -10.41
CA ILE A 701 4.96 24.72 -10.73
C ILE A 701 5.42 25.81 -9.76
N ILE A 702 5.60 25.52 -8.47
CA ILE A 702 6.22 26.47 -7.51
C ILE A 702 7.64 26.83 -7.97
N ALA A 703 8.47 25.82 -8.29
CA ALA A 703 9.84 26.03 -8.78
C ALA A 703 9.87 26.87 -10.06
N PHE A 704 8.99 26.60 -11.04
CA PHE A 704 8.84 27.42 -12.25
C PHE A 704 8.47 28.87 -11.94
N CYS A 705 7.50 29.09 -11.06
CA CYS A 705 7.10 30.44 -10.67
C CYS A 705 8.23 31.18 -9.93
N GLN A 706 8.98 30.51 -9.06
CA GLN A 706 10.16 31.10 -8.42
C GLN A 706 11.25 31.43 -9.45
N VAL A 707 11.63 30.50 -10.34
CA VAL A 707 12.61 30.73 -11.42
C VAL A 707 12.17 31.92 -12.30
N PHE A 708 10.90 31.99 -12.66
CA PHE A 708 10.32 33.11 -13.40
C PHE A 708 10.44 34.44 -12.64
N ASP A 709 10.12 34.48 -11.34
CA ASP A 709 10.30 35.68 -10.50
C ASP A 709 11.78 36.10 -10.49
N PHE A 710 12.72 35.18 -10.24
CA PHE A 710 14.14 35.52 -10.20
C PHE A 710 14.65 36.07 -11.53
N VAL A 711 14.34 35.43 -12.65
CA VAL A 711 14.78 35.87 -13.99
C VAL A 711 14.18 37.23 -14.37
N THR A 712 12.90 37.45 -14.10
CA THR A 712 12.18 38.65 -14.58
C THR A 712 12.17 39.82 -13.60
N ALA A 713 12.23 39.56 -12.29
CA ALA A 713 12.05 40.55 -11.23
C ALA A 713 13.31 40.87 -10.43
N ARG A 714 14.17 39.87 -10.15
CA ARG A 714 15.29 39.99 -9.21
C ARG A 714 16.63 40.21 -9.94
N ILE A 715 16.96 39.40 -10.94
CA ILE A 715 18.18 39.51 -11.76
C ILE A 715 18.17 40.80 -12.61
N SER A 716 19.35 41.31 -12.99
CA SER A 716 19.50 42.63 -13.64
C SER A 716 19.68 42.59 -15.17
N LEU A 717 18.99 41.67 -15.86
CA LEU A 717 19.09 41.49 -17.32
C LEU A 717 18.37 42.57 -18.14
N VAL A 718 17.34 43.23 -17.58
CA VAL A 718 16.50 44.21 -18.28
C VAL A 718 16.35 45.47 -17.43
N LYS A 719 16.33 46.65 -18.07
CA LYS A 719 16.15 47.95 -17.38
C LYS A 719 14.79 48.02 -16.66
N ASP A 720 13.69 47.73 -17.36
CA ASP A 720 12.32 47.82 -16.82
C ASP A 720 11.78 46.47 -16.33
N LYS A 721 12.36 45.97 -15.23
CA LYS A 721 12.03 44.67 -14.60
C LYS A 721 10.53 44.47 -14.30
N VAL A 722 9.78 45.54 -14.05
CA VAL A 722 8.34 45.45 -13.73
C VAL A 722 7.50 45.20 -14.98
N ILE A 723 7.80 45.89 -16.09
CA ILE A 723 7.10 45.72 -17.36
C ILE A 723 7.41 44.34 -17.94
N PHE A 724 8.69 43.93 -17.90
CA PHE A 724 9.12 42.62 -18.40
C PHE A 724 8.47 41.44 -17.66
N ASN A 725 8.45 41.47 -16.31
CA ASN A 725 7.74 40.46 -15.50
C ASN A 725 6.24 40.40 -15.81
N ARG A 726 5.57 41.56 -15.92
CA ARG A 726 4.13 41.61 -16.24
C ARG A 726 3.82 41.11 -17.65
N LEU A 727 4.57 41.54 -18.65
CA LEU A 727 4.38 41.12 -20.04
C LEU A 727 4.63 39.62 -20.19
N GLY A 728 5.72 39.10 -19.62
CA GLY A 728 6.02 37.67 -19.63
C GLY A 728 4.92 36.83 -18.97
N ALA A 729 4.41 37.29 -17.83
CA ALA A 729 3.35 36.58 -17.10
C ALA A 729 2.02 36.58 -17.88
N VAL A 730 1.66 37.70 -18.51
CA VAL A 730 0.45 37.79 -19.35
C VAL A 730 0.56 36.92 -20.60
N VAL A 731 1.70 36.93 -21.29
CA VAL A 731 1.91 36.10 -22.49
C VAL A 731 1.89 34.61 -22.15
N PHE A 732 2.59 34.21 -21.08
CA PHE A 732 2.63 32.82 -20.64
C PHE A 732 1.25 32.32 -20.15
N LEU A 733 0.52 33.16 -19.42
CA LEU A 733 -0.84 32.85 -18.99
C LEU A 733 -1.81 32.75 -20.17
N ALA A 734 -1.74 33.68 -21.14
CA ALA A 734 -2.58 33.62 -22.34
C ALA A 734 -2.36 32.32 -23.13
N LEU A 735 -1.09 31.93 -23.32
CA LEU A 735 -0.74 30.65 -23.96
C LEU A 735 -1.31 29.45 -23.16
N SER A 736 -1.15 29.47 -21.82
CA SER A 736 -1.66 28.42 -20.94
C SER A 736 -3.19 28.28 -21.03
N VAL A 737 -3.92 29.41 -21.07
CA VAL A 737 -5.39 29.45 -21.21
C VAL A 737 -5.84 28.93 -22.58
N VAL A 738 -5.15 29.28 -23.67
CA VAL A 738 -5.47 28.79 -25.02
C VAL A 738 -5.30 27.27 -25.08
N VAL A 739 -4.18 26.74 -24.58
CA VAL A 739 -3.93 25.30 -24.56
C VAL A 739 -4.92 24.57 -23.64
N PHE A 740 -5.24 25.16 -22.48
CA PHE A 740 -6.29 24.64 -21.60
C PHE A 740 -7.64 24.51 -22.32
N TRP A 741 -8.04 25.54 -23.06
CA TRP A 741 -9.30 25.55 -23.81
C TRP A 741 -9.31 24.47 -24.90
N LEU A 742 -8.22 24.32 -25.66
CA LEU A 742 -8.06 23.29 -26.69
C LEU A 742 -8.19 21.86 -26.14
N PHE A 743 -7.66 21.58 -24.95
CA PHE A 743 -7.77 20.27 -24.28
C PHE A 743 -8.95 20.18 -23.30
N SER A 744 -9.77 21.22 -23.17
CA SER A 744 -10.90 21.24 -22.24
C SER A 744 -11.99 20.21 -22.54
N PRO A 745 -12.25 19.77 -23.80
CA PRO A 745 -13.22 18.71 -24.06
C PRO A 745 -12.89 17.39 -23.33
N LEU A 746 -11.61 17.03 -23.25
CA LEU A 746 -11.14 15.82 -22.55
C LEU A 746 -11.27 15.90 -21.02
N ALA A 747 -11.31 17.10 -20.44
CA ALA A 747 -11.42 17.29 -18.98
C ALA A 747 -12.88 17.44 -18.51
N TYR A 748 -13.75 18.02 -19.34
CA TYR A 748 -15.18 18.19 -19.04
C TYR A 748 -16.06 17.07 -19.62
N GLY A 749 -15.55 16.26 -20.55
CA GLY A 749 -16.37 15.33 -21.33
C GLY A 749 -17.32 16.05 -22.29
N ASN A 750 -16.93 17.22 -22.83
CA ASN A 750 -17.74 18.00 -23.76
C ASN A 750 -17.75 17.37 -25.17
N PRO A 751 -18.76 17.70 -26.01
CA PRO A 751 -18.68 17.51 -27.45
C PRO A 751 -17.40 18.11 -28.04
N TRP A 752 -16.84 17.45 -29.04
CA TRP A 752 -15.68 17.90 -29.82
C TRP A 752 -15.83 17.38 -31.26
N THR A 753 -15.08 17.90 -32.22
CA THR A 753 -15.06 17.33 -33.58
C THR A 753 -13.83 16.45 -33.79
N LYS A 754 -14.00 15.40 -34.60
CA LYS A 754 -12.92 14.50 -35.04
C LYS A 754 -11.74 15.25 -35.66
N ALA A 755 -12.01 16.29 -36.44
CA ALA A 755 -10.99 17.14 -37.07
C ALA A 755 -10.20 17.95 -36.04
N GLU A 756 -10.87 18.60 -35.07
CA GLU A 756 -10.19 19.39 -34.04
C GLU A 756 -9.41 18.55 -33.04
N CYS A 757 -9.92 17.36 -32.68
CA CYS A 757 -9.20 16.39 -31.88
C CYS A 757 -7.90 15.96 -32.57
N LYS A 758 -7.97 15.59 -33.85
CA LYS A 758 -6.78 15.23 -34.64
C LYS A 758 -5.78 16.39 -34.75
N ARG A 759 -6.25 17.64 -34.89
CA ARG A 759 -5.40 18.85 -34.97
C ARG A 759 -4.52 19.07 -33.74
N VAL A 760 -5.00 18.75 -32.53
CA VAL A 760 -4.23 18.96 -31.28
C VAL A 760 -3.49 17.71 -30.80
N LYS A 761 -3.63 16.59 -31.52
CA LYS A 761 -2.97 15.32 -31.22
C LYS A 761 -1.52 15.33 -31.73
N LEU A 762 -0.64 16.04 -31.01
CA LEU A 762 0.73 16.35 -31.45
C LEU A 762 1.66 15.13 -31.53
N PHE A 763 1.41 14.07 -30.74
CA PHE A 763 2.24 12.87 -30.68
C PHE A 763 1.40 11.61 -30.86
N THR A 764 1.99 10.59 -31.48
CA THR A 764 1.38 9.26 -31.65
C THR A 764 1.21 8.51 -30.33
N THR A 765 2.01 8.82 -29.30
CA THR A 765 1.93 8.21 -27.97
C THR A 765 0.80 8.76 -27.10
N TRP A 766 0.20 9.90 -27.49
CA TRP A 766 -1.06 10.34 -26.91
C TRP A 766 -2.16 9.50 -27.55
N ASP A 767 -2.90 8.71 -26.78
CA ASP A 767 -3.78 7.67 -27.31
C ASP A 767 -5.27 7.88 -27.02
N PHE A 768 -5.67 9.09 -26.64
CA PHE A 768 -7.08 9.50 -26.68
C PHE A 768 -7.66 9.30 -28.09
N ASP A 769 -8.83 8.68 -28.18
CA ASP A 769 -9.40 8.27 -29.47
C ASP A 769 -10.22 9.40 -30.10
N CYS A 770 -9.71 9.97 -31.18
CA CYS A 770 -10.46 10.99 -31.91
C CYS A 770 -11.63 10.42 -32.73
N ASN A 771 -11.75 9.10 -32.92
CA ASN A 771 -12.86 8.51 -33.69
C ASN A 771 -14.15 8.38 -32.89
N THR A 772 -14.07 8.45 -31.56
CA THR A 772 -15.22 8.55 -30.65
C THR A 772 -16.08 9.79 -30.93
N PHE A 773 -15.46 10.89 -31.37
CA PHE A 773 -16.13 12.16 -31.65
C PHE A 773 -16.79 12.20 -33.04
N MET A 774 -17.90 12.94 -33.14
CA MET A 774 -18.59 13.23 -34.40
C MET A 774 -17.76 14.12 -35.34
N ASP A 775 -18.15 14.19 -36.61
CA ASP A 775 -17.49 15.03 -37.62
C ASP A 775 -17.95 16.50 -37.54
N SER A 776 -19.23 16.78 -37.22
CA SER A 776 -19.77 18.12 -36.93
C SER A 776 -20.24 18.28 -35.47
N TYR A 777 -20.37 19.53 -35.02
CA TYR A 777 -21.07 19.85 -33.77
C TYR A 777 -22.58 19.67 -33.87
N ASP A 778 -23.17 19.83 -35.06
CA ASP A 778 -24.61 19.70 -35.29
C ASP A 778 -25.10 18.26 -35.04
N ASP A 779 -24.27 17.26 -35.36
CA ASP A 779 -24.55 15.83 -35.19
C ASP A 779 -24.91 15.47 -33.73
N TYR A 780 -24.30 16.15 -32.75
CA TYR A 780 -24.61 15.96 -31.32
C TYR A 780 -26.01 16.46 -30.92
N TYR A 781 -26.62 17.37 -31.68
CA TYR A 781 -27.99 17.81 -31.42
C TYR A 781 -29.00 16.80 -31.99
N TYR A 782 -28.72 16.24 -33.17
CA TYR A 782 -29.57 15.23 -33.80
C TYR A 782 -29.60 13.91 -33.03
N ASP A 783 -28.47 13.48 -32.47
CA ASP A 783 -28.37 12.28 -31.62
C ASP A 783 -29.31 12.38 -30.39
N VAL A 784 -29.25 13.51 -29.66
CA VAL A 784 -30.11 13.78 -28.50
C VAL A 784 -31.60 13.73 -28.88
N SER A 785 -31.98 14.28 -30.04
CA SER A 785 -33.38 14.24 -30.50
C SER A 785 -33.90 12.83 -30.83
N ASN A 786 -33.02 11.90 -31.22
CA ASN A 786 -33.40 10.50 -31.48
C ASN A 786 -33.46 9.63 -30.22
N THR A 787 -32.88 10.07 -29.09
CA THR A 787 -32.89 9.34 -27.81
C THR A 787 -34.06 9.67 -26.86
N THR A 788 -35.04 10.48 -27.28
CA THR A 788 -36.26 10.70 -26.48
C THR A 788 -37.29 9.60 -26.81
N PRO A 789 -37.91 8.92 -25.82
CA PRO A 789 -38.75 7.75 -26.10
C PRO A 789 -40.01 8.12 -26.89
N ALA A 790 -40.13 7.59 -28.10
CA ALA A 790 -41.27 7.82 -28.97
C ALA A 790 -42.54 7.12 -28.46
N SER A 791 -43.30 7.80 -27.62
CA SER A 791 -44.67 7.42 -27.30
C SER A 791 -45.56 7.58 -28.54
N SER A 792 -46.06 6.45 -29.06
CA SER A 792 -47.25 6.30 -29.92
C SER A 792 -47.32 7.09 -31.24
N GLN A 793 -47.31 6.38 -32.38
CA GLN A 793 -48.54 6.10 -33.16
C GLN A 793 -48.25 5.35 -34.48
N THR A 794 -48.85 4.16 -34.66
CA THR A 794 -49.39 3.72 -35.97
C THR A 794 -50.54 2.72 -35.74
N GLN A 795 -51.39 2.51 -36.74
CA GLN A 795 -52.81 2.16 -36.54
C GLN A 795 -53.18 0.68 -36.76
N VAL A 796 -54.03 0.18 -35.84
CA VAL A 796 -55.26 -0.62 -36.04
C VAL A 796 -55.36 -1.66 -37.18
N SER A 797 -55.51 -2.93 -36.81
CA SER A 797 -56.55 -3.82 -37.39
C SER A 797 -57.05 -4.95 -36.44
N SER A 798 -58.38 -5.04 -36.31
CA SER A 798 -59.22 -6.17 -35.82
C SER A 798 -58.94 -6.91 -34.49
N THR A 799 -59.75 -6.60 -33.48
CA THR A 799 -60.27 -7.51 -32.42
C THR A 799 -61.12 -8.65 -33.02
N PRO A 800 -61.33 -9.82 -32.34
CA PRO A 800 -62.02 -9.96 -31.02
C PRO A 800 -61.38 -11.01 -30.06
N GLN A 801 -61.78 -11.28 -28.80
CA GLN A 801 -62.74 -10.68 -27.84
C GLN A 801 -62.30 -10.99 -26.37
N ARG A 802 -63.14 -10.66 -25.37
CA ARG A 802 -63.04 -11.13 -23.95
C ARG A 802 -64.10 -12.21 -23.65
N PRO A 803 -63.96 -12.98 -22.53
CA PRO A 803 -64.68 -12.59 -21.30
C PRO A 803 -63.83 -12.27 -20.05
N ALA A 804 -64.48 -11.57 -19.12
CA ALA A 804 -64.07 -11.17 -17.75
C ALA A 804 -64.56 -12.23 -16.72
N VAL A 805 -64.35 -12.24 -15.38
CA VAL A 805 -63.57 -11.53 -14.32
C VAL A 805 -63.82 -12.29 -12.98
N ALA A 806 -62.90 -12.30 -11.98
CA ALA A 806 -63.26 -12.51 -10.55
C ALA A 806 -62.16 -12.18 -9.50
N ASN A 807 -62.26 -10.97 -8.92
CA ASN A 807 -61.96 -10.47 -7.54
C ASN A 807 -61.16 -11.25 -6.44
N ALA A 808 -60.26 -10.48 -5.79
CA ALA A 808 -60.06 -10.28 -4.32
C ALA A 808 -59.28 -11.32 -3.45
N PRO A 809 -58.76 -10.95 -2.24
CA PRO A 809 -58.08 -9.71 -1.78
C PRO A 809 -56.73 -10.03 -1.02
N PRO A 810 -56.07 -9.14 -0.21
CA PRO A 810 -54.61 -9.14 -0.05
C PRO A 810 -54.04 -9.87 1.19
N GLN A 811 -52.81 -10.42 1.08
CA GLN A 811 -51.99 -10.81 2.24
C GLN A 811 -50.48 -10.49 2.10
N ALA A 812 -49.93 -10.05 3.23
CA ALA A 812 -48.57 -9.63 3.55
C ALA A 812 -47.39 -10.16 2.71
N GLN A 813 -46.57 -9.24 2.21
CA GLN A 813 -45.19 -9.53 1.78
C GLN A 813 -44.27 -9.77 3.00
N LYS A 814 -43.76 -10.99 3.11
CA LYS A 814 -42.53 -11.32 3.85
C LYS A 814 -41.35 -11.35 2.86
N PRO A 815 -40.11 -11.08 3.30
CA PRO A 815 -38.99 -10.81 2.40
C PRO A 815 -38.59 -12.02 1.53
N ILE A 816 -38.29 -11.74 0.26
CA ILE A 816 -37.85 -12.74 -0.72
C ILE A 816 -36.36 -13.03 -0.50
N ALA A 817 -36.09 -14.03 0.32
CA ALA A 817 -34.82 -14.75 0.37
C ALA A 817 -35.14 -16.25 0.41
N ASN A 818 -35.73 -16.74 -0.70
CA ASN A 818 -35.98 -18.17 -1.00
C ASN A 818 -36.60 -18.34 -2.41
N GLN A 819 -35.94 -17.80 -3.45
CA GLN A 819 -36.35 -18.03 -4.85
C GLN A 819 -35.22 -18.40 -5.82
N GLU A 820 -34.05 -18.81 -5.31
CA GLU A 820 -33.00 -19.45 -6.13
C GLU A 820 -32.93 -20.98 -5.95
N GLN A 821 -33.59 -21.54 -4.93
CA GLN A 821 -33.59 -23.00 -4.65
C GLN A 821 -34.75 -23.80 -5.27
N GLN A 822 -35.46 -23.26 -6.28
CA GLN A 822 -36.46 -24.02 -7.05
C GLN A 822 -36.26 -24.00 -8.58
N VAL A 823 -35.17 -23.41 -9.09
CA VAL A 823 -34.87 -23.41 -10.54
C VAL A 823 -34.01 -24.61 -10.97
N ALA A 824 -33.40 -25.34 -10.03
CA ALA A 824 -32.51 -26.47 -10.33
C ALA A 824 -33.20 -27.81 -10.67
N ASN A 825 -34.53 -27.86 -10.81
CA ASN A 825 -35.28 -29.08 -11.12
C ASN A 825 -36.46 -28.83 -12.10
N GLN A 826 -36.18 -28.11 -13.20
CA GLN A 826 -36.96 -28.21 -14.42
C GLN A 826 -36.03 -28.53 -15.60
N GLU A 827 -36.47 -29.43 -16.47
CA GLU A 827 -35.77 -29.75 -17.72
C GLU A 827 -35.62 -28.48 -18.58
N PRO A 828 -34.51 -28.32 -19.32
CA PRO A 828 -34.33 -27.16 -20.19
C PRO A 828 -35.37 -27.17 -21.31
N SER A 829 -36.10 -26.06 -21.44
CA SER A 829 -36.90 -25.76 -22.63
C SER A 829 -36.08 -25.98 -23.90
N PRO A 830 -36.63 -26.60 -24.96
CA PRO A 830 -35.84 -27.02 -26.10
C PRO A 830 -35.20 -25.82 -26.81
N ASN A 831 -33.88 -25.90 -27.02
CA ASN A 831 -33.14 -24.99 -27.89
C ASN A 831 -33.86 -24.87 -29.26
N PRO A 832 -33.89 -23.69 -29.88
CA PRO A 832 -34.32 -23.58 -31.28
C PRO A 832 -33.47 -24.53 -32.13
N VAL A 833 -34.15 -25.38 -32.89
CA VAL A 833 -33.57 -26.58 -33.51
C VAL A 833 -32.40 -26.21 -34.44
N GLY A 834 -31.20 -26.71 -34.14
CA GLY A 834 -30.13 -26.82 -35.16
C GLY A 834 -28.71 -26.37 -34.79
N GLN A 835 -28.39 -25.97 -33.56
CA GLN A 835 -27.01 -25.60 -33.18
C GLN A 835 -26.43 -26.55 -32.12
N ARG A 836 -25.19 -27.02 -32.35
CA ARG A 836 -24.36 -27.75 -31.39
C ARG A 836 -23.02 -27.02 -31.23
N VAL A 837 -22.61 -26.79 -29.98
CA VAL A 837 -21.24 -26.39 -29.63
C VAL A 837 -20.43 -27.69 -29.48
N ILE A 838 -19.34 -27.83 -30.23
CA ILE A 838 -18.66 -29.14 -30.39
C ILE A 838 -17.24 -29.17 -29.80
N SER A 839 -16.50 -28.06 -29.80
CA SER A 839 -15.18 -27.99 -29.15
C SER A 839 -14.81 -26.58 -28.68
N ARG A 840 -13.91 -26.53 -27.69
CA ARG A 840 -13.10 -25.37 -27.32
C ARG A 840 -11.67 -25.67 -27.76
N GLU A 841 -11.14 -24.90 -28.71
CA GLU A 841 -9.75 -25.01 -29.14
C GLU A 841 -8.95 -23.86 -28.52
N GLU A 842 -7.82 -24.20 -27.88
CA GLU A 842 -6.86 -23.25 -27.36
C GLU A 842 -5.67 -23.18 -28.31
N LYS A 843 -5.45 -22.01 -28.92
CA LYS A 843 -4.32 -21.79 -29.81
C LYS A 843 -3.31 -20.85 -29.18
N VAL A 844 -2.05 -21.26 -29.24
CA VAL A 844 -0.87 -20.53 -28.79
C VAL A 844 -0.37 -19.67 -29.95
N GLU A 845 -0.43 -18.35 -29.82
CA GLU A 845 0.19 -17.43 -30.78
C GLU A 845 1.55 -16.95 -30.26
N TYR A 846 2.61 -17.22 -31.02
CA TYR A 846 3.96 -16.67 -30.79
C TYR A 846 4.14 -15.38 -31.59
N ARG A 847 4.69 -14.36 -30.94
CA ARG A 847 5.00 -13.07 -31.58
C ARG A 847 6.43 -12.64 -31.30
N ASP A 848 7.00 -11.93 -32.28
CA ASP A 848 8.27 -11.24 -32.13
C ASP A 848 8.14 -9.96 -31.29
N GLN A 849 9.27 -9.29 -31.06
CA GLN A 849 9.38 -8.04 -30.31
C GLN A 849 8.63 -6.84 -30.94
N ASP A 850 8.33 -6.93 -32.24
CA ASP A 850 7.61 -5.91 -33.02
C ASP A 850 6.10 -6.23 -33.14
N GLY A 851 5.67 -7.40 -32.65
CA GLY A 851 4.28 -7.84 -32.55
C GLY A 851 3.77 -8.71 -33.72
N ASN A 852 4.64 -9.08 -34.66
CA ASN A 852 4.30 -9.92 -35.81
C ASN A 852 4.10 -11.37 -35.37
N LEU A 853 3.19 -12.08 -36.05
CA LEU A 853 2.96 -13.50 -35.82
C LEU A 853 4.04 -14.35 -36.48
N LEU A 854 4.67 -15.21 -35.68
CA LEU A 854 5.67 -16.17 -36.14
C LEU A 854 5.01 -17.52 -36.44
N ASN A 855 5.42 -18.16 -37.54
CA ASN A 855 5.02 -19.54 -37.83
C ASN A 855 5.89 -20.56 -37.05
N GLU A 856 5.49 -21.83 -37.02
CA GLU A 856 6.18 -22.87 -36.22
C GLU A 856 7.66 -23.04 -36.61
N GLU A 857 7.99 -22.94 -37.91
CA GLU A 857 9.37 -22.99 -38.40
C GLU A 857 10.22 -21.80 -37.90
N GLN A 858 9.65 -20.58 -37.90
CA GLN A 858 10.30 -19.37 -37.38
C GLN A 858 10.48 -19.44 -35.86
N VAL A 859 9.49 -19.94 -35.12
CA VAL A 859 9.57 -20.13 -33.67
C VAL A 859 10.69 -21.12 -33.33
N GLU A 860 10.78 -22.25 -34.03
CA GLU A 860 11.83 -23.24 -33.79
C GLU A 860 13.22 -22.73 -34.20
N ALA A 861 13.33 -21.94 -35.28
CA ALA A 861 14.59 -21.32 -35.70
C ALA A 861 15.11 -20.21 -34.76
N LEU A 862 14.20 -19.55 -34.02
CA LEU A 862 14.47 -18.46 -33.08
C LEU A 862 14.56 -18.93 -31.61
N LYS A 863 14.25 -20.20 -31.33
CA LYS A 863 14.24 -20.83 -30.01
C LYS A 863 15.60 -20.71 -29.32
N GLY A 864 15.63 -19.98 -28.20
CA GLY A 864 16.85 -19.71 -27.43
C GLY A 864 17.70 -18.53 -27.93
N LYS A 865 17.26 -17.77 -28.94
CA LYS A 865 17.93 -16.55 -29.41
C LYS A 865 17.19 -15.26 -29.09
N VAL A 866 15.88 -15.33 -28.83
CA VAL A 866 15.01 -14.20 -28.47
C VAL A 866 13.93 -14.66 -27.47
N GLU A 867 13.41 -13.74 -26.67
CA GLU A 867 12.22 -13.99 -25.84
C GLU A 867 10.94 -13.86 -26.67
N PHE A 868 10.03 -14.85 -26.55
CA PHE A 868 8.71 -14.79 -27.18
C PHE A 868 7.65 -14.32 -26.18
N LYS A 869 6.69 -13.52 -26.65
CA LYS A 869 5.45 -13.25 -25.92
C LYS A 869 4.32 -14.12 -26.45
N THR A 870 3.83 -15.02 -25.61
CA THR A 870 2.71 -15.91 -25.91
C THR A 870 1.38 -15.25 -25.55
N LYS A 871 0.42 -15.26 -26.49
CA LYS A 871 -0.98 -14.91 -26.22
C LYS A 871 -1.86 -16.14 -26.39
N TYR A 872 -2.69 -16.41 -25.38
CA TYR A 872 -3.78 -17.40 -25.46
C TYR A 872 -5.07 -16.70 -25.93
N GLU A 873 -5.74 -17.28 -26.91
CA GLU A 873 -7.07 -16.84 -27.34
C GLU A 873 -8.00 -18.05 -27.45
N THR A 874 -9.06 -18.06 -26.64
CA THR A 874 -10.11 -19.10 -26.71
C THR A 874 -11.12 -18.71 -27.78
N ARG A 875 -11.42 -19.62 -28.72
CA ARG A 875 -12.50 -19.43 -29.70
C ARG A 875 -13.53 -20.55 -29.60
N THR A 876 -14.81 -20.18 -29.57
CA THR A 876 -15.94 -21.11 -29.50
C THR A 876 -16.46 -21.38 -30.91
N ARG A 877 -16.39 -22.63 -31.36
CA ARG A 877 -16.82 -23.03 -32.71
C ARG A 877 -18.30 -23.41 -32.71
N VAL A 878 -19.12 -22.66 -33.46
CA VAL A 878 -20.56 -22.91 -33.63
C VAL A 878 -20.84 -23.30 -35.07
N ILE A 879 -21.55 -24.40 -35.27
CA ILE A 879 -21.86 -24.96 -36.59
C ILE A 879 -23.38 -25.04 -36.77
N ASP A 880 -23.87 -24.74 -37.97
CA ASP A 880 -25.27 -24.95 -38.35
C ASP A 880 -25.58 -26.45 -38.60
N ALA A 881 -26.87 -26.76 -38.74
CA ALA A 881 -27.34 -28.12 -39.03
C ALA A 881 -26.88 -28.68 -40.40
N ASN A 882 -26.28 -27.85 -41.26
CA ASN A 882 -25.74 -28.21 -42.57
C ASN A 882 -24.21 -28.33 -42.58
N GLY A 883 -23.53 -28.18 -41.43
CA GLY A 883 -22.08 -28.28 -41.31
C GLY A 883 -21.30 -27.00 -41.66
N ASN A 884 -21.96 -25.83 -41.75
CA ASN A 884 -21.30 -24.54 -41.97
C ASN A 884 -21.00 -23.84 -40.65
N GLU A 885 -19.79 -23.29 -40.56
CA GLU A 885 -19.30 -22.56 -39.38
C GLU A 885 -19.86 -21.12 -39.34
N ILE A 886 -20.45 -20.75 -38.20
CA ILE A 886 -21.05 -19.43 -37.98
C ILE A 886 -20.09 -18.57 -37.16
N GLN A 887 -19.59 -17.47 -37.73
CA GLN A 887 -18.86 -16.46 -36.96
C GLN A 887 -19.83 -15.55 -36.20
N ILE A 888 -19.73 -15.55 -34.87
CA ILE A 888 -20.44 -14.61 -34.00
C ILE A 888 -19.61 -13.31 -33.95
N GLY A 889 -20.09 -12.27 -34.64
CA GLY A 889 -19.51 -10.93 -34.52
C GLY A 889 -19.84 -10.31 -33.16
N GLY A 890 -18.97 -9.39 -32.69
CA GLY A 890 -19.03 -8.76 -31.36
C GLY A 890 -20.23 -7.86 -31.03
N SER A 891 -21.34 -8.01 -31.75
CA SER A 891 -22.63 -7.36 -31.51
C SER A 891 -23.81 -8.35 -31.45
N GLY A 892 -23.55 -9.66 -31.35
CA GLY A 892 -24.57 -10.68 -31.03
C GLY A 892 -25.55 -11.06 -32.15
N ALA A 893 -25.36 -10.57 -33.38
CA ALA A 893 -26.23 -10.90 -34.52
C ALA A 893 -25.50 -11.79 -35.57
N PRO A 894 -26.09 -12.92 -36.00
CA PRO A 894 -25.45 -13.80 -36.99
C PRO A 894 -25.54 -13.21 -38.40
N LYS A 895 -24.42 -13.25 -39.14
CA LYS A 895 -24.37 -12.99 -40.60
C LYS A 895 -24.13 -14.30 -41.35
N ILE A 896 -24.96 -14.57 -42.36
CA ILE A 896 -24.82 -15.72 -43.26
C ILE A 896 -24.19 -15.24 -44.57
N ILE A 897 -23.14 -15.92 -45.04
CA ILE A 897 -22.52 -15.68 -46.36
C ILE A 897 -22.60 -16.98 -47.18
N PRO A 898 -23.32 -17.01 -48.32
CA PRO A 898 -23.43 -18.22 -49.14
C PRO A 898 -22.13 -18.56 -49.88
N LYS A 899 -21.74 -19.85 -49.88
CA LYS A 899 -20.65 -20.41 -50.71
C LYS A 899 -21.08 -20.54 -52.19
N ALA A 900 -21.10 -19.44 -52.94
CA ALA A 900 -21.36 -19.48 -54.39
C ALA A 900 -20.75 -18.31 -55.20
N SER A 901 -19.46 -17.99 -54.99
CA SER A 901 -18.73 -16.99 -55.79
C SER A 901 -17.21 -17.16 -55.78
N LEU A 902 -16.71 -18.38 -56.03
CA LEU A 902 -15.29 -18.65 -56.28
C LEU A 902 -15.01 -18.83 -57.78
N ALA A 903 -15.04 -17.72 -58.54
CA ALA A 903 -14.45 -17.63 -59.87
C ALA A 903 -14.19 -16.17 -60.28
N VAL A 904 -12.89 -15.85 -60.50
CA VAL A 904 -12.32 -14.85 -61.42
C VAL A 904 -13.01 -13.48 -61.56
N ALA A 905 -12.32 -12.43 -61.13
CA ALA A 905 -12.43 -11.09 -61.69
C ALA A 905 -11.03 -10.58 -62.14
N PRO A 906 -10.93 -9.70 -63.15
CA PRO A 906 -9.73 -9.59 -64.01
C PRO A 906 -8.96 -8.25 -63.76
N PRO A 907 -8.07 -7.76 -64.66
CA PRO A 907 -6.83 -7.08 -64.25
C PRO A 907 -6.97 -5.63 -63.82
N HIS A 908 -5.94 -5.16 -63.10
CA HIS A 908 -5.69 -3.77 -62.75
C HIS A 908 -5.34 -2.94 -64.00
N PRO A 909 -5.94 -1.74 -64.17
CA PRO A 909 -5.39 -0.69 -65.00
C PRO A 909 -5.04 0.54 -64.16
N ASP A 910 -3.74 0.81 -64.01
CA ASP A 910 -3.22 2.19 -64.04
C ASP A 910 -1.69 2.11 -64.23
N VAL A 911 -1.30 2.02 -65.51
CA VAL A 911 0.07 2.22 -65.98
C VAL A 911 0.01 3.03 -67.27
N GLN A 912 0.60 4.23 -67.25
CA GLN A 912 1.13 4.97 -68.40
C GLN A 912 1.84 6.23 -67.85
N GLY A 913 3.11 6.50 -68.13
CA GLY A 913 4.12 5.68 -68.82
C GLY A 913 5.47 6.41 -68.86
N ALA A 914 6.56 5.66 -69.07
CA ALA A 914 7.85 6.15 -69.52
C ALA A 914 8.58 4.98 -70.21
N ASP A 915 9.34 5.28 -71.26
CA ASP A 915 9.58 4.34 -72.36
C ASP A 915 10.65 3.26 -72.15
N GLN A 916 10.59 2.27 -73.06
CA GLN A 916 11.56 1.20 -73.24
C GLN A 916 12.72 1.65 -74.14
N GLU A 917 13.96 1.22 -73.83
CA GLU A 917 14.92 0.81 -74.87
C GLU A 917 15.68 -0.48 -74.46
N THR A 918 15.33 -1.58 -75.14
CA THR A 918 16.20 -2.51 -75.90
C THR A 918 17.55 -3.06 -75.33
N PRO A 919 17.97 -4.31 -75.67
CA PRO A 919 17.31 -5.58 -75.30
C PRO A 919 18.29 -6.74 -74.87
N ASN A 920 17.78 -7.66 -74.03
CA ASN A 920 17.89 -9.13 -74.15
C ASN A 920 19.27 -9.89 -74.07
N VAL A 921 19.15 -11.19 -73.71
CA VAL A 921 20.16 -12.28 -73.70
C VAL A 921 21.02 -12.38 -72.40
N PRO A 922 21.26 -13.59 -71.83
CA PRO A 922 21.31 -13.79 -70.37
C PRO A 922 22.65 -14.36 -69.84
N VAL A 923 22.71 -14.64 -68.52
CA VAL A 923 23.24 -15.88 -67.86
C VAL A 923 23.75 -15.62 -66.43
N ALA A 924 23.40 -16.55 -65.52
CA ALA A 924 24.01 -16.93 -64.23
C ALA A 924 24.11 -15.95 -63.05
N GLU A 925 23.94 -16.53 -61.86
CA GLU A 925 24.25 -15.95 -60.55
C GLU A 925 25.77 -15.99 -60.30
N GLU A 926 26.34 -14.89 -59.80
CA GLU A 926 27.63 -14.90 -59.10
C GLU A 926 27.43 -14.48 -57.64
N ALA A 927 27.93 -15.30 -56.71
CA ALA A 927 28.20 -14.88 -55.34
C ALA A 927 29.57 -14.17 -55.28
N VAL A 928 29.88 -13.45 -54.19
CA VAL A 928 31.21 -13.52 -53.51
C VAL A 928 31.25 -12.70 -52.19
N ALA A 929 31.56 -13.44 -51.12
CA ALA A 929 32.38 -13.15 -49.92
C ALA A 929 32.06 -12.07 -48.86
N ASP A 930 32.23 -12.52 -47.61
CA ASP A 930 32.16 -11.81 -46.33
C ASP A 930 33.43 -11.03 -45.92
N ALA A 931 33.21 -9.95 -45.14
CA ALA A 931 34.13 -9.34 -44.15
C ALA A 931 33.42 -8.11 -43.53
N LYS A 932 33.31 -7.85 -42.21
CA LYS A 932 33.79 -8.47 -40.95
C LYS A 932 32.75 -8.20 -39.83
N LYS A 933 32.70 -9.04 -38.79
CA LYS A 933 32.04 -8.69 -37.51
C LYS A 933 32.94 -7.79 -36.65
N SER A 934 32.35 -6.88 -35.87
CA SER A 934 33.04 -6.22 -34.74
C SER A 934 32.77 -6.96 -33.43
N VAL A 935 33.73 -6.86 -32.52
CA VAL A 935 33.72 -7.42 -31.16
C VAL A 935 32.75 -6.63 -30.26
N ASP A 936 32.40 -7.24 -29.11
CA ASP A 936 31.73 -6.69 -27.89
C ASP A 936 30.44 -7.40 -27.46
N GLY A 937 30.12 -8.57 -28.05
CA GLY A 937 28.98 -9.43 -27.64
C GLY A 937 29.34 -10.71 -26.87
N GLU A 938 30.62 -11.02 -26.65
CA GLU A 938 31.10 -12.35 -26.22
C GLU A 938 31.76 -12.36 -24.82
N LYS A 939 31.19 -11.64 -23.84
CA LYS A 939 31.68 -11.67 -22.44
C LYS A 939 30.64 -11.83 -21.33
N GLU A 940 29.36 -11.98 -21.66
CA GLU A 940 28.29 -12.18 -20.67
C GLU A 940 27.46 -13.46 -20.92
N ALA A 941 27.92 -14.35 -21.81
CA ALA A 941 27.15 -15.51 -22.30
C ALA A 941 27.76 -16.90 -22.01
N GLU A 942 28.91 -17.01 -21.32
CA GLU A 942 29.60 -18.30 -21.10
C GLU A 942 29.50 -18.89 -19.68
N GLU A 943 28.95 -18.16 -18.68
CA GLU A 943 28.74 -18.70 -17.33
C GLU A 943 27.25 -18.90 -16.99
N LYS A 944 26.62 -19.89 -17.65
CA LYS A 944 25.61 -20.83 -17.12
C LYS A 944 24.86 -21.57 -18.23
N ILE A 945 25.22 -22.84 -18.46
CA ILE A 945 24.36 -24.04 -18.32
C ILE A 945 25.05 -25.24 -18.99
N ALA A 946 25.15 -26.35 -18.25
CA ALA A 946 25.71 -27.61 -18.73
C ALA A 946 24.73 -28.37 -19.67
N LYS A 947 25.29 -29.24 -20.53
CA LYS A 947 24.55 -30.20 -21.36
C LYS A 947 25.30 -31.55 -21.48
N PRO A 948 24.62 -32.63 -21.93
CA PRO A 948 24.70 -33.92 -21.22
C PRO A 948 25.49 -35.02 -21.95
N ALA A 949 25.55 -36.19 -21.30
CA ALA A 949 26.22 -37.39 -21.78
C ALA A 949 25.47 -38.12 -22.92
N SER A 950 26.24 -38.86 -23.73
CA SER A 950 25.72 -39.97 -24.55
C SER A 950 26.79 -41.05 -24.78
N GLU A 951 26.58 -42.20 -24.15
CA GLU A 951 26.84 -43.58 -24.63
C GLU A 951 28.18 -43.97 -25.28
N SER A 952 28.94 -44.82 -24.59
CA SER A 952 29.26 -46.17 -25.07
C SER A 952 29.69 -47.08 -23.91
N ASN A 953 29.42 -48.38 -24.03
CA ASN A 953 29.35 -49.34 -22.93
C ASN A 953 30.66 -50.08 -22.58
N GLU A 954 30.68 -50.63 -21.36
CA GLU A 954 31.39 -51.84 -20.90
C GLU A 954 32.93 -51.89 -20.94
N ALA A 955 33.56 -51.83 -19.77
CA ALA A 955 34.24 -53.01 -19.18
C ALA A 955 34.64 -52.78 -17.70
N THR A 956 34.65 -53.87 -16.93
CA THR A 956 35.06 -53.97 -15.52
C THR A 956 36.57 -53.93 -15.31
N ALA A 957 37.05 -53.23 -14.28
CA ALA A 957 38.03 -53.75 -13.29
C ALA A 957 38.23 -52.77 -12.12
N SER A 958 38.44 -53.32 -10.93
CA SER A 958 38.85 -52.61 -9.71
C SER A 958 40.37 -52.57 -9.56
N GLU A 959 40.96 -51.45 -9.15
CA GLU A 959 42.26 -51.45 -8.47
C GLU A 959 42.39 -50.22 -7.55
N ASP A 960 42.87 -50.46 -6.32
CA ASP A 960 43.01 -49.44 -5.27
C ASP A 960 44.22 -48.52 -5.54
N ILE A 961 44.08 -47.22 -5.30
CA ILE A 961 45.21 -46.27 -5.27
C ILE A 961 45.42 -45.78 -3.84
N GLU A 962 46.57 -46.13 -3.25
CA GLU A 962 47.00 -45.64 -1.94
C GLU A 962 47.24 -44.12 -1.95
N MET A 963 46.59 -43.40 -1.02
CA MET A 963 46.92 -41.99 -0.74
C MET A 963 48.35 -41.83 -0.22
N THR A 964 49.08 -40.90 -0.83
CA THR A 964 50.46 -40.54 -0.45
C THR A 964 50.55 -39.96 0.96
N GLU A 965 51.71 -40.15 1.61
CA GLU A 965 52.01 -39.63 2.96
C GLU A 965 51.76 -38.12 3.10
N GLU A 966 52.02 -37.33 2.05
CA GLU A 966 51.78 -35.87 2.07
C GLU A 966 50.28 -35.52 2.15
N ALA A 967 49.41 -36.31 1.51
CA ALA A 967 47.96 -36.11 1.58
C ALA A 967 47.43 -36.43 3.00
N LYS A 968 47.93 -37.50 3.64
CA LYS A 968 47.63 -37.80 5.05
C LYS A 968 48.10 -36.69 5.99
N ALA A 969 49.32 -36.16 5.79
CA ALA A 969 49.86 -35.06 6.59
C ALA A 969 49.10 -33.73 6.40
N ALA A 970 48.50 -33.49 5.22
CA ALA A 970 47.62 -32.37 4.96
C ALA A 970 46.26 -32.54 5.69
N GLN A 971 45.63 -33.70 5.56
CA GLN A 971 44.38 -34.04 6.27
C GLN A 971 44.55 -33.91 7.79
N GLU A 972 45.63 -34.41 8.38
CA GLU A 972 45.86 -34.34 9.82
C GLU A 972 46.04 -32.90 10.35
N LYS A 973 46.59 -31.99 9.51
CA LYS A 973 46.65 -30.55 9.82
C LYS A 973 45.28 -29.89 9.72
N ILE A 974 44.48 -30.24 8.72
CA ILE A 974 43.11 -29.73 8.57
C ILE A 974 42.24 -30.18 9.76
N GLN A 975 42.32 -31.45 10.15
CA GLN A 975 41.62 -32.00 11.33
C GLN A 975 41.95 -31.19 12.60
N LYS A 976 43.23 -30.90 12.85
CA LYS A 976 43.69 -30.11 14.00
C LYS A 976 43.27 -28.63 13.95
N ILE A 977 42.96 -28.09 12.77
CA ILE A 977 42.40 -26.74 12.62
C ILE A 977 40.90 -26.77 12.92
N VAL A 978 40.16 -27.77 12.41
CA VAL A 978 38.73 -27.96 12.69
C VAL A 978 38.47 -28.18 14.18
N GLU A 979 39.24 -29.04 14.86
CA GLU A 979 39.16 -29.22 16.32
C GLU A 979 39.40 -27.91 17.09
N ARG A 980 40.32 -27.06 16.61
CA ARG A 980 40.57 -25.75 17.22
C ARG A 980 39.40 -24.80 17.04
N ILE A 981 38.74 -24.81 15.88
CA ILE A 981 37.57 -23.97 15.59
C ILE A 981 36.38 -24.44 16.45
N GLN A 982 36.10 -25.74 16.50
CA GLN A 982 35.06 -26.31 17.37
C GLN A 982 35.29 -26.00 18.85
N LYS A 983 36.55 -26.03 19.31
CA LYS A 983 36.91 -25.66 20.68
C LYS A 983 36.75 -24.15 20.98
N VAL A 984 36.86 -23.30 19.97
CA VAL A 984 36.54 -21.86 20.11
C VAL A 984 35.02 -21.64 20.14
N ALA A 985 34.25 -22.36 19.30
CA ALA A 985 32.79 -22.30 19.30
C ALA A 985 32.18 -22.70 20.66
N GLY A 986 32.61 -23.84 21.23
CA GLY A 986 32.13 -24.27 22.56
C GLY A 986 32.41 -23.25 23.68
N ASN A 987 33.58 -22.60 23.65
CA ASN A 987 33.90 -21.52 24.59
C ASN A 987 33.02 -20.26 24.41
N VAL A 988 32.40 -20.05 23.24
CA VAL A 988 31.46 -18.93 22.99
C VAL A 988 30.07 -19.26 23.52
N ASP A 989 29.62 -20.51 23.43
CA ASP A 989 28.35 -20.93 24.03
C ASP A 989 28.41 -20.95 25.56
N ASP A 990 29.52 -21.38 26.15
CA ASP A 990 29.77 -21.23 27.59
C ASP A 990 29.76 -19.75 28.02
N LEU A 991 30.22 -18.83 27.15
CA LEU A 991 30.17 -17.39 27.41
C LEU A 991 28.75 -16.81 27.26
N LYS A 992 27.96 -17.28 26.27
CA LYS A 992 26.52 -16.93 26.12
C LYS A 992 25.75 -17.30 27.39
N ASN A 993 25.92 -18.53 27.89
CA ASN A 993 25.20 -19.03 29.08
C ASN A 993 25.59 -18.24 30.34
N ASN A 994 26.90 -18.09 30.63
CA ASN A 994 27.39 -17.33 31.80
C ASN A 994 26.97 -15.84 31.81
N VAL A 995 26.66 -15.23 30.66
CA VAL A 995 26.16 -13.86 30.55
C VAL A 995 24.63 -13.81 30.67
N ALA A 996 23.91 -14.82 30.17
CA ALA A 996 22.47 -14.95 30.33
C ALA A 996 22.08 -15.13 31.82
N ASP A 997 22.77 -16.00 32.54
CA ASP A 997 22.51 -16.25 33.97
C ASP A 997 22.74 -14.98 34.81
N LYS A 998 23.88 -14.30 34.61
CA LYS A 998 24.18 -13.01 35.27
C LYS A 998 23.25 -11.85 34.89
N ALA A 999 22.53 -11.96 33.78
CA ALA A 999 21.47 -11.02 33.43
C ALA A 999 20.17 -11.38 34.17
N GLY A 1000 19.85 -12.67 34.31
CA GLY A 1000 18.74 -13.19 35.13
C GLY A 1000 18.83 -12.71 36.59
N ASP A 1001 19.94 -13.00 37.26
CA ASP A 1001 20.21 -12.61 38.66
C ASP A 1001 19.97 -11.11 38.92
N LYS A 1002 20.30 -10.26 37.93
CA LYS A 1002 20.13 -8.80 38.03
C LYS A 1002 18.71 -8.33 37.80
N VAL A 1003 17.92 -9.02 36.98
CA VAL A 1003 16.50 -8.71 36.81
C VAL A 1003 15.74 -9.09 38.08
N GLU A 1004 16.03 -10.28 38.64
CA GLU A 1004 15.40 -10.77 39.87
C GLU A 1004 15.68 -9.85 41.08
N GLN A 1005 16.93 -9.41 41.27
CA GLN A 1005 17.29 -8.41 42.29
C GLN A 1005 16.64 -7.01 42.10
N VAL A 1006 16.26 -6.65 40.88
CA VAL A 1006 15.53 -5.39 40.62
C VAL A 1006 14.03 -5.58 40.90
N GLN A 1007 13.51 -6.77 40.65
CA GLN A 1007 12.11 -7.13 40.88
C GLN A 1007 11.79 -7.23 42.38
N GLU A 1008 12.62 -7.93 43.19
CA GLU A 1008 12.48 -7.92 44.66
C GLU A 1008 12.53 -6.51 45.26
N LYS A 1009 13.38 -5.62 44.71
CA LYS A 1009 13.48 -4.23 45.16
C LYS A 1009 12.29 -3.37 44.76
N ALA A 1010 11.60 -3.71 43.67
CA ALA A 1010 10.36 -3.05 43.29
C ALA A 1010 9.22 -3.44 44.25
N GLU A 1011 9.08 -4.73 44.56
CA GLU A 1011 8.09 -5.26 45.50
C GLU A 1011 8.26 -4.64 46.91
N GLN A 1012 9.50 -4.63 47.45
CA GLN A 1012 9.79 -3.97 48.73
C GLN A 1012 9.49 -2.45 48.78
N VAL A 1013 9.40 -1.78 47.63
CA VAL A 1013 9.01 -0.36 47.54
C VAL A 1013 7.50 -0.21 47.48
N VAL A 1014 6.78 -1.16 46.87
CA VAL A 1014 5.31 -1.21 46.88
C VAL A 1014 4.79 -1.50 48.30
N ASP A 1015 5.35 -2.49 48.99
CA ASP A 1015 4.94 -2.85 50.36
C ASP A 1015 5.09 -1.65 51.32
N LYS A 1016 6.25 -0.97 51.27
CA LYS A 1016 6.50 0.23 52.09
C LYS A 1016 5.60 1.42 51.72
N ALA A 1017 5.13 1.50 50.48
CA ALA A 1017 4.17 2.51 50.07
C ALA A 1017 2.75 2.21 50.60
N GLN A 1018 2.39 0.92 50.72
CA GLN A 1018 1.14 0.48 51.33
C GLN A 1018 1.15 0.67 52.86
N GLU A 1019 2.22 0.28 53.56
CA GLU A 1019 2.40 0.54 55.01
C GLU A 1019 2.33 2.04 55.33
N ALA A 1020 2.87 2.91 54.46
CA ALA A 1020 2.83 4.36 54.64
C ALA A 1020 1.41 4.97 54.43
N ALA A 1021 0.49 4.26 53.78
CA ALA A 1021 -0.86 4.74 53.50
C ALA A 1021 -1.86 4.49 54.66
N GLU A 1022 -1.71 3.38 55.39
CA GLU A 1022 -2.57 3.06 56.55
C GLU A 1022 -2.70 4.18 57.60
N PRO A 1023 -1.62 4.81 58.11
CA PRO A 1023 -1.74 5.86 59.13
C PRO A 1023 -2.39 7.15 58.60
N VAL A 1024 -2.48 7.33 57.28
CA VAL A 1024 -3.23 8.44 56.66
C VAL A 1024 -4.73 8.13 56.64
N LYS A 1025 -5.10 6.88 56.34
CA LYS A 1025 -6.49 6.39 56.39
C LYS A 1025 -7.05 6.43 57.82
N ALA A 1026 -6.30 5.91 58.79
CA ALA A 1026 -6.69 5.93 60.21
C ALA A 1026 -6.92 7.36 60.74
N LYS A 1027 -6.07 8.33 60.36
CA LYS A 1027 -6.26 9.74 60.74
C LYS A 1027 -7.46 10.41 60.07
N ALA A 1028 -7.85 9.97 58.87
CA ALA A 1028 -9.05 10.46 58.21
C ALA A 1028 -10.33 9.93 58.91
N GLU A 1029 -10.31 8.68 59.35
CA GLU A 1029 -11.39 8.05 60.12
C GLU A 1029 -11.52 8.69 61.52
N GLU A 1030 -10.43 8.86 62.27
CA GLU A 1030 -10.40 9.54 63.58
C GLU A 1030 -10.90 11.00 63.48
N ALA A 1031 -10.58 11.70 62.39
CA ALA A 1031 -11.07 13.06 62.15
C ALA A 1031 -12.57 13.11 61.84
N ALA A 1032 -13.12 12.11 61.13
CA ALA A 1032 -14.55 12.00 60.86
C ALA A 1032 -15.34 11.66 62.13
N GLU A 1033 -14.79 10.81 63.01
CA GLU A 1033 -15.43 10.41 64.27
C GLU A 1033 -15.52 11.58 65.28
N LYS A 1034 -14.46 12.39 65.41
CA LYS A 1034 -14.47 13.61 66.24
C LYS A 1034 -15.40 14.72 65.70
N VAL A 1035 -15.76 14.67 64.43
CA VAL A 1035 -16.80 15.55 63.85
C VAL A 1035 -18.20 15.02 64.20
N ALA A 1036 -18.40 13.70 64.20
CA ALA A 1036 -19.66 13.08 64.61
C ALA A 1036 -20.00 13.35 66.09
N GLU A 1037 -19.05 13.15 67.02
CA GLU A 1037 -19.27 13.45 68.46
C GLU A 1037 -19.68 14.92 68.69
N LYS A 1038 -19.09 15.87 67.96
CA LYS A 1038 -19.44 17.29 68.08
C LYS A 1038 -20.86 17.61 67.61
N ILE A 1039 -21.40 16.84 66.67
CA ILE A 1039 -22.76 17.04 66.13
C ILE A 1039 -23.82 16.51 67.10
N GLU A 1040 -23.51 15.48 67.90
CA GLU A 1040 -24.46 14.91 68.86
C GLU A 1040 -24.76 15.85 70.06
N SER A 1041 -23.90 16.85 70.29
CA SER A 1041 -24.08 17.86 71.34
C SER A 1041 -24.90 19.11 70.94
N ALA A 1042 -25.40 19.19 69.71
CA ALA A 1042 -26.11 20.37 69.17
C ALA A 1042 -27.64 20.20 69.14
N THR A 1043 -28.37 21.15 69.74
CA THR A 1043 -29.84 21.18 69.80
C THR A 1043 -30.53 21.43 68.44
N GLU A 1044 -31.79 21.03 68.36
CA GLU A 1044 -32.60 20.74 67.16
C GLU A 1044 -32.49 21.62 65.88
N GLN A 1045 -32.68 20.93 64.76
CA GLN A 1045 -32.79 21.36 63.34
C GLN A 1045 -31.47 21.68 62.59
N PRO A 1046 -31.23 21.13 61.37
CA PRO A 1046 -31.85 20.00 60.67
C PRO A 1046 -30.85 18.84 60.42
N LYS A 1047 -31.07 17.65 61.00
CA LYS A 1047 -30.11 16.52 60.97
C LYS A 1047 -29.77 16.01 59.55
N GLU A 1048 -30.77 15.77 58.70
CA GLU A 1048 -30.58 15.15 57.37
C GLU A 1048 -29.62 15.94 56.46
N LYS A 1049 -29.58 17.27 56.60
CA LYS A 1049 -28.72 18.15 55.78
C LYS A 1049 -27.28 18.20 56.26
N ILE A 1050 -26.98 17.64 57.43
CA ILE A 1050 -25.64 17.55 58.01
C ILE A 1050 -25.08 16.14 57.81
N GLU A 1051 -25.90 15.10 58.01
CA GLU A 1051 -25.55 13.70 57.67
C GLU A 1051 -25.12 13.58 56.20
N SER A 1052 -25.92 14.13 55.28
CA SER A 1052 -25.58 14.18 53.84
C SER A 1052 -24.30 14.98 53.50
N ILE A 1053 -23.83 15.87 54.36
CA ILE A 1053 -22.53 16.55 54.19
C ILE A 1053 -21.38 15.68 54.72
N VAL A 1054 -21.59 14.99 55.84
CA VAL A 1054 -20.60 14.06 56.42
C VAL A 1054 -20.35 12.88 55.49
N ASP A 1055 -21.42 12.28 54.94
CA ASP A 1055 -21.30 11.15 54.02
C ASP A 1055 -20.61 11.55 52.71
N ASN A 1056 -20.98 12.69 52.12
CA ASN A 1056 -20.31 13.23 50.92
C ASN A 1056 -18.83 13.57 51.19
N THR A 1057 -18.49 13.99 52.42
CA THR A 1057 -17.09 14.22 52.83
C THR A 1057 -16.32 12.92 53.01
N LYS A 1058 -16.93 11.87 53.57
CA LYS A 1058 -16.35 10.51 53.64
C LYS A 1058 -16.15 9.92 52.25
N GLU A 1059 -17.12 10.05 51.36
CA GLU A 1059 -17.08 9.57 49.98
C GLU A 1059 -15.98 10.30 49.16
N GLN A 1060 -15.84 11.62 49.30
CA GLN A 1060 -14.74 12.37 48.70
C GLN A 1060 -13.36 12.03 49.30
N ALA A 1061 -13.28 11.67 50.58
CA ALA A 1061 -12.04 11.23 51.20
C ALA A 1061 -11.63 9.82 50.73
N ALA A 1062 -12.59 8.90 50.67
CA ALA A 1062 -12.40 7.55 50.12
C ALA A 1062 -11.97 7.59 48.65
N GLY A 1063 -12.70 8.32 47.79
CA GLY A 1063 -12.35 8.46 46.38
C GLY A 1063 -11.01 9.16 46.14
N LYS A 1064 -10.53 10.03 47.05
CA LYS A 1064 -9.16 10.57 46.99
C LYS A 1064 -8.10 9.56 47.42
N ALA A 1065 -8.38 8.73 48.42
CA ALA A 1065 -7.47 7.65 48.82
C ALA A 1065 -7.35 6.62 47.70
N GLU A 1066 -8.46 6.23 47.10
CA GLU A 1066 -8.53 5.29 45.97
C GLU A 1066 -7.81 5.85 44.73
N GLN A 1067 -8.04 7.12 44.34
CA GLN A 1067 -7.27 7.77 43.27
C GLN A 1067 -5.76 7.87 43.54
N VAL A 1068 -5.33 7.95 44.80
CA VAL A 1068 -3.90 7.94 45.15
C VAL A 1068 -3.34 6.52 45.06
N GLN A 1069 -4.09 5.52 45.52
CA GLN A 1069 -3.72 4.11 45.41
C GLN A 1069 -3.62 3.67 43.94
N GLU A 1070 -4.61 4.01 43.12
CA GLU A 1070 -4.65 3.73 41.68
C GLU A 1070 -3.44 4.37 40.95
N LYS A 1071 -3.11 5.64 41.24
CA LYS A 1071 -1.93 6.32 40.67
C LYS A 1071 -0.59 5.78 41.17
N VAL A 1072 -0.55 5.13 42.33
CA VAL A 1072 0.65 4.44 42.84
C VAL A 1072 0.82 3.10 42.12
N VAL A 1073 -0.27 2.34 41.93
CA VAL A 1073 -0.27 1.11 41.12
C VAL A 1073 0.12 1.39 39.67
N GLU A 1074 -0.51 2.37 39.00
CA GLU A 1074 -0.20 2.76 37.62
C GLU A 1074 1.28 3.15 37.45
N LYS A 1075 1.87 3.84 38.44
CA LYS A 1075 3.30 4.16 38.43
C LYS A 1075 4.21 2.97 38.67
N ALA A 1076 3.79 2.01 39.50
CA ALA A 1076 4.55 0.79 39.75
C ALA A 1076 4.58 -0.08 38.48
N GLU A 1077 3.42 -0.27 37.83
CA GLU A 1077 3.31 -0.98 36.54
C GLU A 1077 4.14 -0.31 35.44
N GLN A 1078 4.08 1.02 35.29
CA GLN A 1078 4.92 1.75 34.33
C GLN A 1078 6.44 1.65 34.60
N VAL A 1079 6.86 1.42 35.85
CA VAL A 1079 8.27 1.19 36.18
C VAL A 1079 8.67 -0.25 35.87
N GLN A 1080 7.78 -1.21 36.16
CA GLN A 1080 7.98 -2.63 35.85
C GLN A 1080 8.04 -2.89 34.34
N GLU A 1081 7.13 -2.30 33.56
CA GLU A 1081 7.11 -2.38 32.09
C GLU A 1081 8.40 -1.81 31.49
N LYS A 1082 8.86 -0.64 31.93
CA LYS A 1082 10.13 -0.05 31.47
C LYS A 1082 11.37 -0.86 31.87
N ALA A 1083 11.33 -1.55 33.01
CA ALA A 1083 12.41 -2.44 33.42
C ALA A 1083 12.46 -3.70 32.54
N GLN A 1084 11.30 -4.29 32.21
CA GLN A 1084 11.19 -5.41 31.27
C GLN A 1084 11.64 -5.00 29.87
N GLU A 1085 11.16 -3.87 29.35
CA GLU A 1085 11.50 -3.36 28.01
C GLU A 1085 13.01 -3.06 27.88
N ALA A 1086 13.65 -2.56 28.93
CA ALA A 1086 15.10 -2.36 28.99
C ALA A 1086 15.86 -3.70 29.03
N GLY A 1087 15.33 -4.71 29.72
CA GLY A 1087 15.87 -6.07 29.76
C GLY A 1087 15.80 -6.78 28.41
N GLU A 1088 14.66 -6.70 27.72
CA GLU A 1088 14.50 -7.28 26.38
C GLU A 1088 15.41 -6.60 25.36
N LYS A 1089 15.50 -5.26 25.35
CA LYS A 1089 16.43 -4.52 24.47
C LYS A 1089 17.90 -4.88 24.73
N ALA A 1090 18.30 -5.09 25.99
CA ALA A 1090 19.64 -5.56 26.30
C ALA A 1090 19.90 -6.98 25.76
N LYS A 1091 18.90 -7.86 25.84
CA LYS A 1091 18.96 -9.24 25.33
C LYS A 1091 19.03 -9.29 23.80
N GLU A 1092 18.24 -8.44 23.12
CA GLU A 1092 18.21 -8.29 21.67
C GLU A 1092 19.57 -7.81 21.12
N VAL A 1093 20.16 -6.77 21.72
CA VAL A 1093 21.50 -6.26 21.33
C VAL A 1093 22.62 -7.29 21.55
N VAL A 1094 22.49 -8.18 22.54
CA VAL A 1094 23.45 -9.27 22.78
C VAL A 1094 23.28 -10.39 21.74
N LEU A 1095 22.05 -10.75 21.38
CA LEU A 1095 21.76 -11.72 20.32
C LEU A 1095 22.23 -11.19 18.95
N GLU A 1096 21.91 -9.95 18.60
CA GLU A 1096 22.33 -9.34 17.33
C GLU A 1096 23.86 -9.34 17.18
N LYS A 1097 24.60 -9.06 18.26
CA LYS A 1097 26.06 -9.13 18.25
C LYS A 1097 26.60 -10.56 18.19
N ALA A 1098 25.90 -11.54 18.74
CA ALA A 1098 26.27 -12.95 18.61
C ALA A 1098 26.12 -13.40 17.15
N ASP A 1099 24.97 -13.15 16.52
CA ASP A 1099 24.70 -13.49 15.12
C ASP A 1099 25.69 -12.81 14.15
N GLN A 1100 26.12 -11.57 14.44
CA GLN A 1100 27.16 -10.88 13.67
C GLN A 1100 28.57 -11.49 13.83
N VAL A 1101 28.85 -12.16 14.94
CA VAL A 1101 30.11 -12.90 15.16
C VAL A 1101 30.04 -14.29 14.52
N GLU A 1102 28.88 -14.95 14.60
CA GLU A 1102 28.61 -16.25 13.99
C GLU A 1102 28.74 -16.17 12.46
N LYS A 1103 28.06 -15.22 11.80
CA LYS A 1103 28.21 -14.98 10.36
C LYS A 1103 29.63 -14.63 9.91
N LYS A 1104 30.41 -13.95 10.78
CA LYS A 1104 31.83 -13.67 10.49
C LYS A 1104 32.72 -14.89 10.65
N ALA A 1105 32.36 -15.85 11.50
CA ALA A 1105 33.04 -17.12 11.59
C ALA A 1105 32.71 -17.99 10.36
N GLU A 1106 31.46 -18.00 9.91
CA GLU A 1106 31.01 -18.68 8.69
C GLU A 1106 31.69 -18.11 7.43
N GLU A 1107 31.69 -16.79 7.23
CA GLU A 1107 32.41 -16.14 6.11
C GLU A 1107 33.91 -16.49 6.06
N VAL A 1108 34.54 -16.65 7.22
CA VAL A 1108 35.96 -17.02 7.33
C VAL A 1108 36.16 -18.53 7.08
N GLY A 1109 35.16 -19.35 7.40
CA GLY A 1109 35.11 -20.77 7.03
C GLY A 1109 34.97 -20.98 5.53
N GLU A 1110 34.00 -20.34 4.88
CA GLU A 1110 33.80 -20.43 3.42
C GLU A 1110 35.05 -19.95 2.66
N LYS A 1111 35.63 -18.81 3.03
CA LYS A 1111 36.87 -18.27 2.42
C LYS A 1111 38.12 -19.11 2.70
N ALA A 1112 38.06 -20.04 3.66
CA ALA A 1112 39.07 -21.07 3.85
C ALA A 1112 38.80 -22.28 2.94
N HIS A 1113 37.52 -22.67 2.78
CA HIS A 1113 37.08 -23.80 1.95
C HIS A 1113 37.32 -23.55 0.44
N GLU A 1114 36.94 -22.39 -0.09
CA GLU A 1114 37.21 -21.98 -1.48
C GLU A 1114 38.71 -22.02 -1.82
N LYS A 1115 39.57 -21.72 -0.84
CA LYS A 1115 41.04 -21.75 -1.00
C LYS A 1115 41.67 -23.14 -0.93
N THR A 1116 40.91 -24.14 -0.49
CA THR A 1116 41.29 -25.55 -0.60
C THR A 1116 40.80 -26.14 -1.93
N GLU A 1117 39.56 -25.89 -2.33
CA GLU A 1117 39.03 -26.40 -3.62
C GLU A 1117 39.79 -25.84 -4.82
N ALA A 1118 40.09 -24.54 -4.84
CA ALA A 1118 40.95 -23.90 -5.85
C ALA A 1118 42.44 -24.35 -5.82
N LYS A 1119 42.77 -25.36 -5.02
CA LYS A 1119 44.09 -25.97 -4.88
C LYS A 1119 44.11 -27.48 -5.11
N ASP A 1120 42.94 -28.14 -5.08
CA ASP A 1120 42.76 -29.54 -5.46
C ASP A 1120 42.32 -29.66 -6.94
N GLU A 1121 41.85 -28.57 -7.57
CA GLU A 1121 41.63 -28.44 -9.01
C GLU A 1121 42.87 -27.98 -9.82
N LEU A 1122 44.06 -27.92 -9.20
CA LEU A 1122 45.29 -27.32 -9.76
C LEU A 1122 46.53 -28.24 -9.66
#